data_AF-A0A545SRS7-F1
#
_entry.id   AF-A0A545SRS7-F1
#
_cell.length_a   1.000
_cell.length_b   1.000
_cell.length_c   1.000
_cell.angle_alpha   90.00
_cell.angle_beta   90.00
_cell.angle_gamma   90.00
#
_symmetry.space_group_name_H-M   'P 1'
#
loop_
_entity.id
_entity.type
_entity.pdbx_description
1 polymer ?
#
loop_
_entity_poly.entity_id
_entity_poly.type
_entity_poly.pdbx_seq_one_letter_code
_entity_poly.pdbx_strand_id
1 'polypeptide(L)'
;MNKLLATGFAASIALQAIPAAAVVCNGLDTWNNSTVYLGGHQVQHNNNAYRANWWTRNHNPETHSNPHQEWSLLGACDGGGSSNQAPSANANGPYTGQVGAAIAFSSASSNDADGTIAGYSWNFGDGATSSAANPSHSYGNAGTYTVTLTVTDNDGASATASTAATTTGDGGSSGGNCAGLPTYVAGTSYTSGQRVANFVDASGDTVEFICNIAGWCSSSAAWAYEPGNGRHWEDAWREVGRCDGGGGSNKAPLANANGPYSGTAGTAVTFSSAGSTDPDGTITGYRWSFGDGSTSSAANPSHSYTNDGTYTVTLTVTDNDGAATTDSTIATISDAGGGSTPVAINGQLRVCGNKLCNQFGQPIQLRGMSTHGLQWYGWGNCVTESSLDALAYDWGADILRISLYVQEGGYETDPQGFTAQVSTIIDAATARGMYALVDWHQLTPGDPNANLDNARRFFTDITQAHNGNNNVIYDIANEPNNVSWADIKRYAEQIIPVIRRYDPDAVVLVGTHAWASLGVSEGRSARDIVDNPINADNLMYTFHFYAASHGAVHRNELAWAADRLPIFVSEWGSQTYTGDGANDFASAQAYIDLMAQKKISWTSWNYSDDFRSGAVFRPGTCASNGPWSGGNLKSAGQWVRDKIQNPPDNFPTR
;
A
#
# COMPACT_ATOMS: atom_id res chain seq x y z
N MET A 1 29.28 -43.06 -57.84
CA MET A 1 29.05 -41.63 -58.16
C MET A 1 27.96 -41.17 -57.20
N ASN A 2 28.24 -40.50 -56.08
CA ASN A 2 28.73 -39.12 -55.98
C ASN A 2 29.65 -38.92 -54.78
N LYS A 3 30.69 -38.09 -54.99
CA LYS A 3 31.56 -37.49 -53.97
C LYS A 3 30.92 -36.21 -53.44
N LEU A 4 30.93 -36.00 -52.13
CA LEU A 4 30.98 -34.68 -51.48
C LEU A 4 31.92 -34.83 -50.29
N LEU A 5 33.22 -34.53 -50.45
CA LEU A 5 33.88 -33.25 -50.13
C LEU A 5 33.60 -32.76 -48.71
N ALA A 6 34.54 -33.09 -47.83
CA ALA A 6 34.76 -32.46 -46.54
C ALA A 6 35.48 -31.12 -46.73
N THR A 7 34.93 -30.05 -46.17
CA THR A 7 35.65 -28.81 -45.85
C THR A 7 35.26 -28.41 -44.44
N GLY A 8 36.25 -28.39 -43.55
CA GLY A 8 36.06 -28.04 -42.15
C GLY A 8 35.77 -26.56 -41.95
N PHE A 9 34.86 -26.28 -41.02
CA PHE A 9 34.81 -25.04 -40.28
C PHE A 9 35.09 -25.38 -38.81
N ALA A 10 36.18 -24.84 -38.28
CA ALA A 10 36.44 -24.82 -36.85
C ALA A 10 35.42 -23.87 -36.20
N ALA A 11 34.51 -24.42 -35.41
CA ALA A 11 33.74 -23.63 -34.46
C ALA A 11 34.52 -23.64 -33.14
N SER A 12 35.11 -22.51 -32.79
CA SER A 12 35.49 -22.23 -31.41
C SER A 12 34.27 -22.45 -30.52
N ILE A 13 34.32 -23.45 -29.66
CA ILE A 13 33.42 -23.52 -28.51
C ILE A 13 33.88 -22.39 -27.60
N ALA A 14 33.24 -21.23 -27.72
CA ALA A 14 33.23 -20.27 -26.64
C ALA A 14 32.51 -20.97 -25.47
N LEU A 15 33.26 -21.25 -24.41
CA LEU A 15 32.69 -21.60 -23.12
C LEU A 15 31.84 -20.39 -22.73
N GLN A 16 30.52 -20.45 -22.94
CA GLN A 16 29.62 -19.46 -22.38
C GLN A 16 29.75 -19.58 -20.86
N ALA A 17 30.27 -18.53 -20.23
CA ALA A 17 30.18 -18.36 -18.80
C ALA A 17 28.71 -18.52 -18.42
N ILE A 18 28.43 -19.44 -17.50
CA ILE A 18 27.13 -19.51 -16.84
C ILE A 18 26.92 -18.12 -16.22
N PRO A 19 25.84 -17.39 -16.55
CA PRO A 19 25.60 -16.09 -15.92
C PRO A 19 25.53 -16.32 -14.42
N ALA A 20 26.24 -15.50 -13.65
CA ALA A 20 26.10 -15.47 -12.21
C ALA A 20 24.60 -15.29 -11.89
N ALA A 21 24.06 -16.06 -10.95
CA ALA A 21 22.64 -15.95 -10.61
C ALA A 21 22.34 -14.51 -10.16
N ALA A 22 21.16 -13.98 -10.46
CA ALA A 22 20.80 -12.64 -10.02
C ALA A 22 20.48 -12.63 -8.51
N VAL A 23 21.01 -11.68 -7.74
CA VAL A 23 20.87 -11.63 -6.26
C VAL A 23 20.46 -10.23 -5.79
N VAL A 24 19.48 -10.17 -4.90
CA VAL A 24 19.10 -8.93 -4.20
C VAL A 24 20.16 -8.59 -3.15
N CYS A 25 20.91 -7.50 -3.35
CA CYS A 25 21.97 -7.06 -2.43
C CYS A 25 21.52 -6.02 -1.39
N ASN A 26 20.25 -5.60 -1.42
CA ASN A 26 19.71 -4.64 -0.46
C ASN A 26 19.84 -5.17 0.97
N GLY A 27 20.58 -4.43 1.80
CA GLY A 27 20.85 -4.81 3.20
C GLY A 27 22.10 -5.66 3.42
N LEU A 28 22.87 -6.03 2.37
CA LEU A 28 24.17 -6.67 2.54
C LEU A 28 25.26 -5.65 2.90
N ASP A 29 26.10 -6.01 3.87
CA ASP A 29 27.28 -5.22 4.24
C ASP A 29 28.26 -5.10 3.07
N THR A 30 28.86 -3.93 2.87
CA THR A 30 29.97 -3.77 1.92
C THR A 30 31.21 -4.48 2.45
N TRP A 31 31.85 -5.30 1.63
CA TRP A 31 33.08 -6.01 2.03
C TRP A 31 34.19 -5.03 2.44
N ASN A 32 34.87 -5.34 3.54
CA ASN A 32 35.97 -4.56 4.12
C ASN A 32 37.14 -5.47 4.49
N ASN A 33 38.36 -5.09 4.10
CA ASN A 33 39.57 -5.90 4.29
C ASN A 33 39.98 -6.11 5.77
N SER A 34 39.52 -5.25 6.67
CA SER A 34 39.88 -5.26 8.09
C SER A 34 38.87 -6.00 8.96
N THR A 35 37.66 -6.23 8.45
CA THR A 35 36.55 -6.92 9.12
C THR A 35 36.73 -8.43 9.08
N VAL A 36 36.34 -9.11 10.16
CA VAL A 36 36.33 -10.57 10.25
C VAL A 36 34.94 -11.08 9.88
N TYR A 37 34.86 -12.01 8.93
CA TYR A 37 33.62 -12.63 8.49
C TYR A 37 33.58 -14.10 8.92
N LEU A 38 32.46 -14.53 9.51
CA LEU A 38 32.22 -15.93 9.86
C LEU A 38 31.54 -16.66 8.70
N GLY A 39 31.61 -18.00 8.69
CA GLY A 39 30.93 -18.81 7.67
C GLY A 39 29.44 -18.49 7.62
N GLY A 40 28.93 -18.23 6.41
CA GLY A 40 27.54 -17.83 6.16
C GLY A 40 27.32 -16.32 6.03
N HIS A 41 28.25 -15.46 6.48
CA HIS A 41 28.13 -14.01 6.28
C HIS A 41 28.09 -13.67 4.79
N GLN A 42 27.17 -12.77 4.43
CA GLN A 42 27.01 -12.27 3.06
C GLN A 42 27.43 -10.81 2.98
N VAL A 43 28.13 -10.47 1.90
CA VAL A 43 28.63 -9.12 1.65
C VAL A 43 28.47 -8.78 0.17
N GLN A 44 28.46 -7.49 -0.13
CA GLN A 44 28.55 -6.99 -1.50
C GLN A 44 29.95 -6.44 -1.80
N HIS A 45 30.44 -6.69 -3.02
CA HIS A 45 31.66 -6.10 -3.55
C HIS A 45 31.59 -6.01 -5.07
N ASN A 46 31.90 -4.84 -5.66
CA ASN A 46 31.91 -4.62 -7.10
C ASN A 46 30.66 -5.17 -7.83
N ASN A 47 29.49 -4.77 -7.35
CA ASN A 47 28.18 -5.17 -7.87
C ASN A 47 27.89 -6.68 -7.87
N ASN A 48 28.52 -7.42 -6.95
CA ASN A 48 28.29 -8.86 -6.77
C ASN A 48 28.10 -9.19 -5.29
N ALA A 49 27.19 -10.14 -5.01
CA ALA A 49 26.98 -10.72 -3.70
C ALA A 49 27.91 -11.93 -3.51
N TYR A 50 28.52 -12.01 -2.34
CA TYR A 50 29.38 -13.12 -1.94
C TYR A 50 28.97 -13.66 -0.58
N ARG A 51 29.17 -14.95 -0.37
CA ARG A 51 29.01 -15.61 0.95
C ARG A 51 30.34 -16.16 1.41
N ALA A 52 30.72 -15.87 2.65
CA ALA A 52 31.88 -16.49 3.28
C ALA A 52 31.60 -17.98 3.52
N ASN A 53 32.44 -18.87 2.99
CA ASN A 53 32.29 -20.32 3.17
C ASN A 53 32.72 -20.76 4.58
N TRP A 54 33.70 -20.06 5.15
CA TRP A 54 34.20 -20.23 6.51
C TRP A 54 34.82 -18.90 6.99
N TRP A 55 35.48 -18.94 8.14
CA TRP A 55 36.15 -17.78 8.73
C TRP A 55 37.14 -17.13 7.74
N THR A 56 37.02 -15.82 7.51
CA THR A 56 37.91 -15.08 6.61
C THR A 56 38.12 -13.63 7.03
N ARG A 57 39.31 -13.09 6.73
CA ARG A 57 39.71 -11.69 6.92
C ARG A 57 40.71 -11.31 5.83
N ASN A 58 40.60 -10.11 5.27
CA ASN A 58 41.53 -9.55 4.27
C ASN A 58 41.62 -10.30 2.92
N HIS A 59 40.87 -11.38 2.71
CA HIS A 59 40.76 -12.02 1.39
C HIS A 59 39.64 -11.38 0.58
N ASN A 60 39.99 -10.78 -0.55
CA ASN A 60 39.04 -10.09 -1.43
C ASN A 60 38.12 -11.11 -2.12
N PRO A 61 36.78 -11.01 -1.97
CA PRO A 61 35.81 -11.93 -2.55
C PRO A 61 35.91 -12.09 -4.07
N GLU A 62 36.28 -11.04 -4.81
CA GLU A 62 36.41 -11.08 -6.27
C GLU A 62 37.52 -12.02 -6.73
N THR A 63 38.60 -12.15 -5.96
CA THR A 63 39.78 -12.98 -6.30
C THR A 63 39.85 -14.28 -5.50
N HIS A 64 38.97 -14.46 -4.53
CA HIS A 64 38.91 -15.62 -3.61
C HIS A 64 37.55 -16.33 -3.61
N SER A 65 36.85 -16.38 -4.75
CA SER A 65 35.48 -16.93 -4.86
C SER A 65 35.34 -18.24 -5.64
N ASN A 66 36.46 -18.94 -5.93
CA ASN A 66 36.40 -20.24 -6.59
C ASN A 66 35.83 -21.34 -5.66
N PRO A 67 35.40 -22.51 -6.19
CA PRO A 67 34.67 -23.55 -5.45
C PRO A 67 35.35 -24.14 -4.19
N HIS A 68 36.61 -23.78 -3.92
CA HIS A 68 37.39 -24.23 -2.76
C HIS A 68 38.06 -23.07 -2.00
N GLN A 69 37.63 -21.82 -2.23
CA GLN A 69 38.17 -20.63 -1.58
C GLN A 69 37.22 -20.07 -0.51
N GLU A 70 37.66 -19.02 0.17
CA GLU A 70 36.99 -18.44 1.33
C GLU A 70 35.61 -17.86 1.00
N TRP A 71 35.36 -17.49 -0.25
CA TRP A 71 34.10 -16.91 -0.71
C TRP A 71 33.40 -17.80 -1.73
N SER A 72 32.07 -17.70 -1.79
CA SER A 72 31.26 -18.17 -2.92
C SER A 72 30.61 -16.96 -3.58
N LEU A 73 30.77 -16.81 -4.89
CA LEU A 73 29.97 -15.86 -5.67
C LEU A 73 28.52 -16.32 -5.66
N LEU A 74 27.63 -15.49 -5.12
CA LEU A 74 26.20 -15.74 -5.14
C LEU A 74 25.58 -15.24 -6.44
N GLY A 75 26.10 -14.13 -6.96
CA GLY A 75 25.44 -13.44 -8.06
C GLY A 75 25.81 -11.99 -8.27
N ALA A 76 25.34 -11.40 -9.37
CA ALA A 76 25.36 -9.95 -9.54
C ALA A 76 24.27 -9.31 -8.66
N CYS A 77 24.50 -8.08 -8.23
CA CYS A 77 23.55 -7.28 -7.44
C CYS A 77 22.51 -6.62 -8.36
N ASP A 78 21.74 -7.43 -9.08
CA ASP A 78 20.82 -7.02 -10.15
C ASP A 78 19.35 -7.42 -9.87
N GLY A 79 18.98 -7.56 -8.59
CA GLY A 79 17.58 -7.52 -8.16
C GLY A 79 16.72 -8.78 -8.44
N GLY A 80 17.22 -9.78 -9.17
CA GLY A 80 16.54 -11.07 -9.28
C GLY A 80 15.18 -11.06 -9.98
N GLY A 81 15.09 -10.58 -11.23
CA GLY A 81 13.92 -10.80 -12.10
C GLY A 81 13.81 -9.89 -13.33
N SER A 82 13.65 -10.51 -14.51
CA SER A 82 13.36 -9.99 -15.87
C SER A 82 13.00 -8.50 -16.10
N SER A 83 13.75 -7.88 -17.04
CA SER A 83 13.56 -6.59 -17.77
C SER A 83 13.45 -5.32 -16.93
N ASN A 84 14.41 -4.39 -17.13
CA ASN A 84 14.42 -3.04 -16.57
C ASN A 84 13.05 -2.34 -16.72
N GLN A 85 12.47 -1.93 -15.60
CA GLN A 85 11.28 -1.10 -15.54
C GLN A 85 11.71 0.37 -15.55
N ALA A 86 11.11 1.17 -16.44
CA ALA A 86 11.42 2.60 -16.46
C ALA A 86 11.04 3.25 -15.11
N PRO A 87 11.82 4.24 -14.65
CA PRO A 87 11.57 4.92 -13.39
C PRO A 87 10.24 5.67 -13.43
N SER A 88 9.69 6.02 -12.28
CA SER A 88 8.58 6.97 -12.18
C SER A 88 9.12 8.39 -12.02
N ALA A 89 8.86 9.26 -13.00
CA ALA A 89 9.20 10.68 -12.94
C ALA A 89 8.12 11.48 -12.18
N ASN A 90 8.54 12.41 -11.32
CA ASN A 90 7.63 13.36 -10.68
C ASN A 90 8.29 14.75 -10.60
N ALA A 91 7.75 15.69 -11.37
CA ALA A 91 8.24 17.07 -11.46
C ALA A 91 7.73 17.97 -10.32
N ASN A 92 6.86 17.47 -9.44
CA ASN A 92 6.21 18.19 -8.35
C ASN A 92 5.49 19.48 -8.82
N GLY A 93 5.12 20.38 -7.89
CA GLY A 93 4.35 21.59 -8.18
C GLY A 93 2.82 21.38 -8.10
N PRO A 94 2.01 22.28 -8.71
CA PRO A 94 2.42 23.42 -9.53
C PRO A 94 3.23 24.47 -8.74
N TYR A 95 4.01 25.26 -9.45
CA TYR A 95 4.88 26.30 -8.90
C TYR A 95 4.36 27.69 -9.21
N THR A 96 4.64 28.63 -8.33
CA THR A 96 4.31 30.05 -8.50
C THR A 96 5.46 30.93 -8.03
N GLY A 97 5.66 32.08 -8.66
CA GLY A 97 6.67 33.05 -8.24
C GLY A 97 6.46 34.43 -8.86
N GLN A 98 7.32 35.39 -8.52
CA GLN A 98 7.36 36.69 -9.19
C GLN A 98 8.39 36.68 -10.33
N VAL A 99 8.20 37.57 -11.31
CA VAL A 99 9.19 37.80 -12.37
C VAL A 99 10.56 38.12 -11.75
N GLY A 100 11.60 37.42 -12.23
CA GLY A 100 12.98 37.58 -11.76
C GLY A 100 13.31 36.87 -10.45
N ALA A 101 12.32 36.40 -9.68
CA ALA A 101 12.55 35.61 -8.48
C ALA A 101 12.93 34.16 -8.84
N ALA A 102 13.86 33.58 -8.08
CA ALA A 102 14.25 32.18 -8.26
C ALA A 102 13.19 31.25 -7.67
N ILE A 103 12.67 30.34 -8.47
CA ILE A 103 11.78 29.24 -8.07
C ILE A 103 12.64 28.00 -7.87
N ALA A 104 12.51 27.34 -6.71
CA ALA A 104 13.13 26.05 -6.45
C ALA A 104 12.23 24.90 -6.93
N PHE A 105 12.77 24.02 -7.78
CA PHE A 105 12.10 22.84 -8.33
C PHE A 105 12.57 21.57 -7.63
N SER A 106 11.72 20.54 -7.61
CA SER A 106 11.99 19.31 -6.85
C SER A 106 11.70 18.04 -7.64
N SER A 107 12.62 17.08 -7.58
CA SER A 107 12.44 15.71 -8.07
C SER A 107 12.19 14.70 -6.96
N ALA A 108 11.95 15.13 -5.72
CA ALA A 108 12.00 14.30 -4.50
C ALA A 108 11.05 13.08 -4.50
N SER A 109 10.03 13.08 -5.36
CA SER A 109 9.02 12.02 -5.49
C SER A 109 9.24 11.13 -6.72
N SER A 110 10.35 11.31 -7.43
CA SER A 110 10.76 10.40 -8.49
C SER A 110 11.41 9.16 -7.86
N ASN A 111 11.05 7.97 -8.34
CA ASN A 111 11.59 6.71 -7.83
C ASN A 111 11.84 5.72 -8.96
N ASP A 112 12.55 4.66 -8.64
CA ASP A 112 12.76 3.53 -9.51
C ASP A 112 12.48 2.24 -8.72
N ALA A 113 11.67 1.36 -9.28
CA ALA A 113 11.08 0.23 -8.54
C ALA A 113 12.01 -0.98 -8.48
N ASP A 114 12.87 -1.14 -9.49
CA ASP A 114 13.87 -2.20 -9.61
C ASP A 114 15.31 -1.68 -9.59
N GLY A 115 15.51 -0.37 -9.38
CA GLY A 115 16.83 0.25 -9.36
C GLY A 115 16.93 1.60 -8.65
N THR A 116 17.73 2.49 -9.23
CA THR A 116 18.09 3.82 -8.73
C THR A 116 18.12 4.83 -9.89
N ILE A 117 17.74 6.07 -9.60
CA ILE A 117 17.83 7.14 -10.61
C ILE A 117 19.29 7.56 -10.80
N ALA A 118 19.80 7.38 -12.02
CA ALA A 118 21.15 7.76 -12.43
C ALA A 118 21.25 9.20 -12.97
N GLY A 119 20.15 9.80 -13.43
CA GLY A 119 20.20 11.13 -14.03
C GLY A 119 18.88 11.90 -14.04
N TYR A 120 19.00 13.24 -14.09
CA TYR A 120 17.90 14.19 -14.15
C TYR A 120 18.12 15.17 -15.31
N SER A 121 17.04 15.55 -15.99
CA SER A 121 17.06 16.57 -17.04
C SER A 121 15.79 17.41 -16.98
N TRP A 122 15.94 18.68 -16.64
CA TRP A 122 14.88 19.68 -16.56
C TRP A 122 14.86 20.57 -17.81
N ASN A 123 13.67 20.86 -18.30
CA ASN A 123 13.39 21.92 -19.27
C ASN A 123 12.34 22.86 -18.65
N PHE A 124 12.68 24.14 -18.49
CA PHE A 124 11.83 25.12 -17.80
C PHE A 124 10.75 25.74 -18.69
N GLY A 125 10.69 25.38 -19.97
CA GLY A 125 9.66 25.87 -20.90
C GLY A 125 9.93 27.26 -21.48
N ASP A 126 11.02 27.92 -21.09
CA ASP A 126 11.52 29.19 -21.65
C ASP A 126 12.83 29.05 -22.44
N GLY A 127 13.26 27.80 -22.66
CA GLY A 127 14.51 27.44 -23.35
C GLY A 127 15.68 27.15 -22.41
N ALA A 128 15.58 27.44 -21.11
CA ALA A 128 16.58 27.05 -20.12
C ALA A 128 16.44 25.57 -19.72
N THR A 129 17.56 24.94 -19.33
CA THR A 129 17.62 23.54 -18.89
C THR A 129 18.54 23.35 -17.69
N SER A 130 18.40 22.23 -16.99
CA SER A 130 19.30 21.85 -15.88
C SER A 130 19.43 20.34 -15.73
N SER A 131 20.57 19.86 -15.24
CA SER A 131 20.80 18.44 -14.91
C SER A 131 20.88 18.17 -13.40
N ALA A 132 20.64 19.18 -12.56
CA ALA A 132 20.57 18.99 -11.11
C ALA A 132 19.25 18.31 -10.73
N ALA A 133 19.24 17.48 -9.68
CA ALA A 133 18.03 16.85 -9.17
C ALA A 133 16.98 17.89 -8.74
N ASN A 134 17.40 18.89 -7.96
CA ASN A 134 16.55 19.97 -7.45
C ASN A 134 17.12 21.34 -7.85
N PRO A 135 16.88 21.82 -9.09
CA PRO A 135 17.43 23.09 -9.57
C PRO A 135 16.62 24.30 -9.10
N SER A 136 17.22 25.49 -9.20
CA SER A 136 16.49 26.76 -9.15
C SER A 136 16.51 27.46 -10.50
N HIS A 137 15.40 28.14 -10.86
CA HIS A 137 15.30 28.90 -12.10
C HIS A 137 14.42 30.15 -11.93
N SER A 138 14.74 31.23 -12.62
CA SER A 138 13.97 32.48 -12.61
C SER A 138 13.48 32.83 -14.02
N TYR A 139 12.22 33.29 -14.10
CA TYR A 139 11.62 33.67 -15.38
C TYR A 139 11.67 35.18 -15.58
N GLY A 140 12.14 35.61 -16.76
CA GLY A 140 12.27 37.02 -17.10
C GLY A 140 10.95 37.73 -17.45
N ASN A 141 9.87 36.98 -17.69
CA ASN A 141 8.55 37.53 -18.02
C ASN A 141 7.47 36.87 -17.17
N ALA A 142 6.33 37.56 -17.04
CA ALA A 142 5.13 36.99 -16.44
C ALA A 142 4.49 36.00 -17.42
N GLY A 143 4.00 34.88 -16.91
CA GLY A 143 3.35 33.85 -17.71
C GLY A 143 3.32 32.49 -17.02
N THR A 144 2.66 31.53 -17.65
CA THR A 144 2.67 30.13 -17.22
C THR A 144 3.58 29.33 -18.15
N TYR A 145 4.59 28.69 -17.57
CA TYR A 145 5.59 27.88 -18.26
C TYR A 145 5.35 26.40 -17.97
N THR A 146 5.45 25.56 -19.00
CA THR A 146 5.41 24.10 -18.82
C THR A 146 6.81 23.60 -18.51
N VAL A 147 7.02 23.17 -17.27
CA VAL A 147 8.28 22.63 -16.78
C VAL A 147 8.25 21.11 -16.93
N THR A 148 9.29 20.53 -17.51
CA THR A 148 9.36 19.10 -17.80
C THR A 148 10.62 18.50 -17.17
N LEU A 149 10.45 17.49 -16.34
CA LEU A 149 11.52 16.66 -15.77
C LEU A 149 11.58 15.33 -16.51
N THR A 150 12.77 14.93 -16.95
CA THR A 150 13.08 13.56 -17.36
C THR A 150 14.05 12.94 -16.37
N VAL A 151 13.73 11.75 -15.86
CA VAL A 151 14.62 10.95 -15.00
C VAL A 151 15.06 9.71 -15.76
N THR A 152 16.30 9.28 -15.54
CA THR A 152 16.89 8.08 -16.15
C THR A 152 17.44 7.16 -15.07
N ASP A 153 17.11 5.88 -15.12
CA ASP A 153 17.57 4.87 -14.16
C ASP A 153 19.02 4.39 -14.44
N ASN A 154 19.54 3.53 -13.57
CA ASN A 154 20.88 2.92 -13.70
C ASN A 154 21.00 1.94 -14.87
N ASP A 155 19.90 1.48 -15.44
CA ASP A 155 19.83 0.54 -16.56
C ASP A 155 19.49 1.24 -17.90
N GLY A 156 19.42 2.57 -17.87
CA GLY A 156 19.26 3.46 -19.02
C GLY A 156 17.83 3.70 -19.49
N ALA A 157 16.78 3.21 -18.82
CA ALA A 157 15.42 3.61 -19.16
C ALA A 157 15.06 4.95 -18.52
N SER A 158 14.10 5.66 -19.13
CA SER A 158 13.75 7.02 -18.74
C SER A 158 12.24 7.22 -18.72
N ALA A 159 11.79 8.12 -17.85
CA ALA A 159 10.43 8.62 -17.82
C ALA A 159 10.40 10.13 -17.68
N THR A 160 9.27 10.73 -18.06
CA THR A 160 9.09 12.18 -18.08
C THR A 160 7.83 12.58 -17.33
N ALA A 161 7.90 13.67 -16.57
CA ALA A 161 6.75 14.32 -15.93
C ALA A 161 6.76 15.82 -16.22
N SER A 162 5.58 16.43 -16.30
CA SER A 162 5.44 17.87 -16.52
C SER A 162 4.56 18.53 -15.46
N THR A 163 4.86 19.79 -15.19
CA THR A 163 4.15 20.64 -14.23
C THR A 163 4.12 22.09 -14.74
N ALA A 164 3.37 22.96 -14.07
CA ALA A 164 3.27 24.37 -14.42
C ALA A 164 4.07 25.24 -13.45
N ALA A 165 4.80 26.23 -13.97
CA ALA A 165 5.35 27.33 -13.19
C ALA A 165 4.68 28.63 -13.66
N THR A 166 3.93 29.31 -12.78
CA THR A 166 3.28 30.58 -13.09
C THR A 166 4.02 31.74 -12.44
N THR A 167 4.55 32.65 -13.25
CA THR A 167 5.12 33.91 -12.76
C THR A 167 4.16 35.06 -12.98
N THR A 168 3.93 35.83 -11.94
CA THR A 168 3.18 37.09 -12.03
C THR A 168 4.15 38.25 -12.10
N GLY A 169 3.80 39.29 -12.86
CA GLY A 169 4.53 40.55 -12.81
C GLY A 169 4.18 41.28 -11.52
N ASP A 170 5.17 41.86 -10.86
CA ASP A 170 4.94 42.73 -9.71
C ASP A 170 3.97 43.84 -10.14
N GLY A 171 2.73 43.79 -9.64
CA GLY A 171 1.91 44.97 -9.52
C GLY A 171 2.63 45.91 -8.57
N GLY A 172 3.40 46.83 -9.16
CA GLY A 172 4.42 47.70 -8.53
C GLY A 172 4.30 47.90 -7.03
N SER A 173 5.33 47.46 -6.31
CA SER A 173 5.84 48.03 -5.04
C SER A 173 7.13 47.29 -4.68
N SER A 174 8.23 47.59 -5.37
CA SER A 174 9.56 47.29 -4.84
C SER A 174 9.87 48.36 -3.79
N GLY A 175 9.92 47.97 -2.51
CA GLY A 175 10.21 48.87 -1.40
C GLY A 175 11.58 49.55 -1.58
N GLY A 176 11.59 50.89 -1.61
CA GLY A 176 12.81 51.68 -1.63
C GLY A 176 13.37 51.79 -0.21
N ASN A 177 14.48 51.13 0.10
CA ASN A 177 15.17 51.42 1.36
C ASN A 177 15.98 52.71 1.21
N CYS A 178 15.52 53.78 1.87
CA CYS A 178 16.18 55.09 1.84
C CYS A 178 17.34 55.22 2.84
N ALA A 179 17.71 54.15 3.54
CA ALA A 179 18.89 54.12 4.39
C ALA A 179 20.17 54.38 3.58
N GLY A 180 20.87 55.46 3.92
CA GLY A 180 22.15 55.85 3.30
C GLY A 180 22.02 56.66 2.01
N LEU A 181 20.80 56.96 1.54
CA LEU A 181 20.60 57.88 0.42
C LEU A 181 20.75 59.33 0.88
N PRO A 182 21.42 60.20 0.08
CA PRO A 182 21.46 61.62 0.36
C PRO A 182 20.06 62.24 0.21
N THR A 183 19.69 63.09 1.17
CA THR A 183 18.48 63.92 1.10
C THR A 183 18.55 64.82 -0.14
N TYR A 184 17.43 64.99 -0.86
CA TYR A 184 17.34 66.01 -1.90
C TYR A 184 17.61 67.40 -1.30
N VAL A 185 18.52 68.16 -1.93
CA VAL A 185 18.89 69.51 -1.53
C VAL A 185 18.67 70.44 -2.71
N ALA A 186 17.71 71.35 -2.55
CA ALA A 186 17.44 72.39 -3.53
C ALA A 186 18.72 73.16 -3.92
N GLY A 187 18.92 73.36 -5.22
CA GLY A 187 20.08 74.03 -5.81
C GLY A 187 21.26 73.12 -6.14
N THR A 188 21.20 71.83 -5.78
CA THR A 188 22.24 70.83 -6.09
C THR A 188 21.97 70.18 -7.45
N SER A 189 23.02 69.94 -8.24
CA SER A 189 22.90 69.19 -9.51
C SER A 189 23.19 67.71 -9.29
N TYR A 190 22.31 66.86 -9.81
CA TYR A 190 22.41 65.40 -9.71
C TYR A 190 22.78 64.77 -11.05
N THR A 191 23.61 63.72 -11.03
CA THR A 191 23.97 62.96 -12.23
C THR A 191 22.90 61.92 -12.56
N SER A 192 22.77 61.54 -13.84
CA SER A 192 21.86 60.44 -14.25
C SER A 192 22.19 59.16 -13.47
N GLY A 193 21.16 58.48 -12.97
CA GLY A 193 21.26 57.32 -12.09
C GLY A 193 21.44 57.62 -10.61
N GLN A 194 21.66 58.88 -10.22
CA GLN A 194 21.80 59.25 -8.80
C GLN A 194 20.46 59.19 -8.07
N ARG A 195 20.46 58.50 -6.92
CA ARG A 195 19.29 58.29 -6.06
C ARG A 195 19.27 59.31 -4.92
N VAL A 196 18.10 59.86 -4.62
CA VAL A 196 17.86 60.79 -3.49
C VAL A 196 16.56 60.43 -2.78
N ALA A 197 16.46 60.81 -1.51
CA ALA A 197 15.28 60.59 -0.67
C ALA A 197 14.74 61.90 -0.08
N ASN A 198 13.57 61.82 0.58
CA ASN A 198 12.93 62.87 1.39
C ASN A 198 12.10 63.93 0.65
N PHE A 199 11.21 63.47 -0.25
CA PHE A 199 10.01 64.23 -0.59
C PHE A 199 8.81 63.60 0.12
N VAL A 200 7.95 64.41 0.72
CA VAL A 200 6.71 63.96 1.34
C VAL A 200 5.63 64.06 0.26
N ASP A 201 5.08 62.94 -0.17
CA ASP A 201 3.97 62.94 -1.11
C ASP A 201 2.72 63.62 -0.51
N ALA A 202 1.66 63.77 -1.30
CA ALA A 202 0.41 64.37 -0.81
C ALA A 202 -0.24 63.59 0.35
N SER A 203 0.22 62.37 0.63
CA SER A 203 -0.24 61.48 1.70
C SER A 203 0.58 61.60 2.99
N GLY A 204 1.70 62.31 2.98
CA GLY A 204 2.58 62.42 4.16
C GLY A 204 3.78 61.46 4.14
N ASP A 205 3.99 60.71 3.05
CA ASP A 205 4.96 59.61 2.99
C ASP A 205 6.25 60.04 2.30
N THR A 206 7.38 59.59 2.84
CA THR A 206 8.69 59.88 2.23
C THR A 206 8.88 59.01 1.00
N VAL A 207 9.29 59.56 -0.15
CA VAL A 207 9.52 58.81 -1.40
C VAL A 207 10.95 58.97 -1.93
N GLU A 208 11.38 57.95 -2.67
CA GLU A 208 12.68 57.85 -3.31
C GLU A 208 12.61 58.15 -4.80
N PHE A 209 13.57 58.94 -5.31
CA PHE A 209 13.68 59.27 -6.72
C PHE A 209 15.05 58.95 -7.29
N ILE A 210 15.08 58.55 -8.55
CA ILE A 210 16.29 58.43 -9.37
C ILE A 210 16.29 59.49 -10.46
N CYS A 211 17.42 60.18 -10.64
CA CYS A 211 17.60 61.13 -11.72
C CYS A 211 17.70 60.39 -13.06
N ASN A 212 16.78 60.62 -13.98
CA ASN A 212 16.83 60.02 -15.31
C ASN A 212 17.77 60.79 -16.24
N ILE A 213 17.69 62.12 -16.25
CA ILE A 213 18.37 62.98 -17.22
C ILE A 213 19.33 63.93 -16.48
N ALA A 214 20.64 63.70 -16.64
CA ALA A 214 21.67 64.54 -16.03
C ALA A 214 21.51 66.01 -16.46
N GLY A 215 21.54 66.93 -15.50
CA GLY A 215 21.32 68.36 -15.70
C GLY A 215 19.87 68.82 -15.52
N TRP A 216 18.87 67.96 -15.76
CA TRP A 216 17.46 68.29 -15.50
C TRP A 216 17.07 68.09 -14.03
N CYS A 217 17.86 67.31 -13.31
CA CYS A 217 17.75 67.04 -11.87
C CYS A 217 18.51 68.09 -11.06
N SER A 218 17.95 69.29 -10.89
CA SER A 218 18.48 70.40 -10.09
C SER A 218 17.37 71.42 -9.81
N SER A 219 17.52 72.33 -8.84
CA SER A 219 16.63 73.50 -8.71
C SER A 219 17.31 74.87 -8.83
N SER A 220 18.59 74.91 -9.22
CA SER A 220 19.33 76.17 -9.41
C SER A 220 19.43 76.63 -10.87
N ALA A 221 19.00 75.82 -11.84
CA ALA A 221 18.94 76.21 -13.25
C ALA A 221 17.48 76.49 -13.64
N ALA A 222 17.24 77.54 -14.44
CA ALA A 222 15.90 77.99 -14.87
C ALA A 222 15.10 76.94 -15.69
N TRP A 223 15.67 75.76 -15.91
CA TRP A 223 15.17 74.66 -16.74
C TRP A 223 15.26 73.30 -16.05
N ALA A 224 15.60 73.26 -14.76
CA ALA A 224 15.70 72.02 -13.99
C ALA A 224 14.47 71.83 -13.09
N TYR A 225 14.09 70.57 -12.85
CA TYR A 225 12.81 70.19 -12.25
C TYR A 225 13.03 69.56 -10.89
N GLU A 226 12.24 69.99 -9.90
CA GLU A 226 12.17 69.34 -8.59
C GLU A 226 11.22 68.14 -8.67
N PRO A 227 11.49 67.03 -7.97
CA PRO A 227 10.53 65.94 -7.85
C PRO A 227 9.16 66.47 -7.38
N GLY A 228 8.08 66.10 -8.06
CA GLY A 228 6.71 66.56 -7.78
C GLY A 228 6.34 67.95 -8.29
N ASN A 229 7.24 68.71 -8.94
CA ASN A 229 7.00 70.12 -9.28
C ASN A 229 7.32 70.48 -10.75
N GLY A 230 6.34 71.05 -11.46
CA GLY A 230 6.49 71.52 -12.85
C GLY A 230 5.88 70.57 -13.89
N ARG A 231 6.04 70.88 -15.17
CA ARG A 231 5.36 70.14 -16.26
C ARG A 231 6.16 68.95 -16.82
N HIS A 232 7.43 68.81 -16.45
CA HIS A 232 8.37 67.80 -16.96
C HIS A 232 9.22 67.16 -15.86
N TRP A 233 8.77 67.22 -14.60
CA TRP A 233 9.53 66.63 -13.50
C TRP A 233 9.59 65.11 -13.57
N GLU A 234 8.56 64.46 -14.12
CA GLU A 234 8.51 63.01 -14.35
C GLU A 234 9.46 62.56 -15.47
N ASP A 235 9.80 63.45 -16.39
CA ASP A 235 10.83 63.20 -17.41
C ASP A 235 12.24 63.26 -16.78
N ALA A 236 12.44 64.18 -15.83
CA ALA A 236 13.70 64.39 -15.12
C ALA A 236 13.95 63.35 -14.01
N TRP A 237 12.90 62.98 -13.27
CA TRP A 237 12.93 62.10 -12.10
C TRP A 237 11.97 60.95 -12.27
N ARG A 238 12.44 59.73 -11.95
CA ARG A 238 11.56 58.56 -11.82
C ARG A 238 11.40 58.23 -10.35
N GLU A 239 10.16 58.10 -9.90
CA GLU A 239 9.85 57.55 -8.57
C GLU A 239 10.25 56.07 -8.54
N VAL A 240 11.02 55.70 -7.52
CA VAL A 240 11.49 54.32 -7.32
C VAL A 240 10.56 53.58 -6.36
N GLY A 241 10.09 54.26 -5.31
CA GLY A 241 9.18 53.72 -4.30
C GLY A 241 9.19 54.55 -3.03
N ARG A 242 8.35 54.17 -2.06
CA ARG A 242 8.29 54.82 -0.75
C ARG A 242 9.50 54.42 0.11
N CYS A 243 9.95 55.38 0.92
CA CYS A 243 11.11 55.35 1.82
C CYS A 243 10.77 54.91 3.24
N ASP A 244 9.52 54.54 3.51
CA ASP A 244 9.25 53.69 4.65
C ASP A 244 9.91 52.35 4.34
N GLY A 245 10.81 51.88 5.19
CA GLY A 245 11.24 50.48 5.14
C GLY A 245 10.08 49.56 5.53
N GLY A 246 8.98 49.62 4.77
CA GLY A 246 7.67 49.14 5.15
C GLY A 246 7.75 47.67 5.57
N GLY A 247 7.21 47.25 6.71
CA GLY A 247 6.12 47.91 7.42
C GLY A 247 4.84 47.98 6.57
N GLY A 248 4.84 47.38 5.37
CA GLY A 248 3.61 46.86 4.80
C GLY A 248 3.02 45.90 5.81
N SER A 249 1.69 45.81 5.88
CA SER A 249 1.06 44.69 6.56
C SER A 249 1.70 43.39 6.04
N ASN A 250 2.31 42.61 6.94
CA ASN A 250 2.95 41.33 6.61
C ASN A 250 2.11 40.58 5.57
N LYS A 251 2.69 40.31 4.40
CA LYS A 251 2.07 39.45 3.40
C LYS A 251 2.41 38.00 3.75
N ALA A 252 1.41 37.30 4.28
CA ALA A 252 1.54 35.90 4.65
C ALA A 252 2.23 35.06 3.54
N PRO A 253 3.07 34.08 3.90
CA PRO A 253 3.85 33.31 2.95
C PRO A 253 2.92 32.49 2.06
N LEU A 254 3.45 31.95 0.97
CA LEU A 254 2.78 30.95 0.16
C LEU A 254 3.40 29.57 0.44
N ALA A 255 2.62 28.69 1.06
CA ALA A 255 3.00 27.29 1.24
C ALA A 255 2.84 26.51 -0.08
N ASN A 256 3.77 25.61 -0.36
CA ASN A 256 3.69 24.65 -1.45
C ASN A 256 4.09 23.26 -0.94
N ALA A 257 3.09 22.39 -0.75
CA ALA A 257 3.26 21.04 -0.24
C ALA A 257 3.76 20.06 -1.31
N ASN A 258 3.84 20.47 -2.58
CA ASN A 258 4.20 19.66 -3.74
C ASN A 258 3.33 18.39 -3.89
N GLY A 259 3.81 17.36 -4.60
CA GLY A 259 3.07 16.12 -4.84
C GLY A 259 2.29 16.10 -6.17
N PRO A 260 1.36 15.14 -6.35
CA PRO A 260 1.02 14.07 -5.41
C PRO A 260 2.22 13.14 -5.14
N TYR A 261 2.24 12.54 -3.95
CA TYR A 261 3.27 11.60 -3.52
C TYR A 261 2.78 10.17 -3.68
N SER A 262 3.70 9.26 -3.96
CA SER A 262 3.46 7.82 -3.89
C SER A 262 4.59 7.12 -3.14
N GLY A 263 4.27 6.00 -2.51
CA GLY A 263 5.24 5.21 -1.78
C GLY A 263 4.68 3.85 -1.41
N THR A 264 5.44 3.12 -0.61
CA THR A 264 5.08 1.77 -0.17
C THR A 264 5.12 1.71 1.35
N ALA A 265 4.17 1.01 1.98
CA ALA A 265 4.05 0.88 3.42
C ALA A 265 5.37 0.35 3.99
N GLY A 266 5.81 0.93 5.12
CA GLY A 266 7.11 0.65 5.73
C GLY A 266 8.33 1.27 5.02
N THR A 267 8.15 1.91 3.85
CA THR A 267 9.22 2.63 3.14
C THR A 267 9.08 4.14 3.33
N ALA A 268 10.22 4.84 3.45
CA ALA A 268 10.24 6.27 3.64
C ALA A 268 9.90 7.03 2.34
N VAL A 269 8.87 7.88 2.40
CA VAL A 269 8.53 8.87 1.37
C VAL A 269 9.20 10.20 1.72
N THR A 270 9.82 10.85 0.74
CA THR A 270 10.48 12.16 0.93
C THR A 270 9.58 13.29 0.47
N PHE A 271 9.31 14.24 1.36
CA PHE A 271 8.43 15.38 1.14
C PHE A 271 9.24 16.64 0.87
N SER A 272 8.67 17.56 0.08
CA SER A 272 9.34 18.76 -0.39
C SER A 272 8.52 20.01 -0.12
N SER A 273 9.14 21.04 0.46
CA SER A 273 8.57 22.38 0.58
C SER A 273 9.04 23.34 -0.54
N ALA A 274 9.75 22.83 -1.54
CA ALA A 274 10.27 23.63 -2.66
C ALA A 274 9.15 24.41 -3.36
N GLY A 275 9.42 25.66 -3.73
CA GLY A 275 8.41 26.57 -4.28
C GLY A 275 7.57 27.31 -3.23
N SER A 276 7.75 27.03 -1.93
CA SER A 276 7.23 27.91 -0.89
C SER A 276 8.00 29.22 -0.88
N THR A 277 7.31 30.36 -0.81
CA THR A 277 7.93 31.69 -0.90
C THR A 277 7.28 32.66 0.07
N ASP A 278 8.03 33.66 0.51
CA ASP A 278 7.51 34.81 1.24
C ASP A 278 7.71 36.07 0.36
N PRO A 279 6.64 36.77 -0.04
CA PRO A 279 6.74 37.94 -0.93
C PRO A 279 7.44 39.16 -0.34
N ASP A 280 7.43 39.35 0.98
CA ASP A 280 8.01 40.50 1.66
C ASP A 280 9.01 40.14 2.76
N GLY A 281 9.29 38.85 2.96
CA GLY A 281 10.27 38.39 3.94
C GLY A 281 10.94 37.05 3.64
N THR A 282 11.11 36.26 4.69
CA THR A 282 11.76 34.96 4.73
C THR A 282 10.93 33.98 5.55
N ILE A 283 10.88 32.74 5.07
CA ILE A 283 10.26 31.63 5.82
C ILE A 283 11.14 31.27 7.02
N THR A 284 10.55 31.23 8.22
CA THR A 284 11.23 30.85 9.48
C THR A 284 10.77 29.51 10.06
N GLY A 285 9.63 28.97 9.61
CA GLY A 285 9.07 27.74 10.16
C GLY A 285 8.35 26.84 9.15
N TYR A 286 8.45 25.53 9.37
CA TYR A 286 7.72 24.49 8.65
C TYR A 286 7.02 23.57 9.64
N ARG A 287 5.83 23.09 9.29
CA ARG A 287 5.13 22.03 10.01
C ARG A 287 4.36 21.13 9.04
N TRP A 288 4.72 19.87 9.02
CA TRP A 288 4.05 18.82 8.26
C TRP A 288 3.10 18.03 9.16
N SER A 289 1.93 17.70 8.61
CA SER A 289 1.00 16.70 9.13
C SER A 289 0.79 15.67 8.04
N PHE A 290 1.15 14.40 8.31
CA PHE A 290 1.19 13.37 7.27
C PHE A 290 -0.15 12.65 7.04
N GLY A 291 -1.18 12.98 7.83
CA GLY A 291 -2.53 12.42 7.70
C GLY A 291 -2.76 11.12 8.50
N ASP A 292 -1.72 10.56 9.09
CA ASP A 292 -1.76 9.36 9.95
C ASP A 292 -1.57 9.67 11.46
N GLY A 293 -1.63 10.95 11.82
CA GLY A 293 -1.40 11.46 13.18
C GLY A 293 0.05 11.83 13.48
N SER A 294 1.00 11.51 12.60
CA SER A 294 2.40 11.92 12.74
C SER A 294 2.67 13.32 12.15
N THR A 295 3.75 13.97 12.61
CA THR A 295 4.11 15.34 12.21
C THR A 295 5.63 15.53 12.11
N SER A 296 6.08 16.57 11.40
CA SER A 296 7.50 16.97 11.35
C SER A 296 7.65 18.49 11.27
N SER A 297 8.79 19.03 11.74
CA SER A 297 9.17 20.45 11.61
C SER A 297 10.33 20.71 10.64
N ALA A 298 10.84 19.66 9.98
CA ALA A 298 11.86 19.83 8.95
C ALA A 298 11.24 20.42 7.67
N ALA A 299 12.01 21.22 6.92
CA ALA A 299 11.56 21.76 5.64
C ALA A 299 11.22 20.65 4.63
N ASN A 300 12.11 19.66 4.50
CA ASN A 300 11.94 18.51 3.60
C ASN A 300 12.08 17.20 4.39
N PRO A 301 11.02 16.73 5.07
CA PRO A 301 11.09 15.53 5.90
C PRO A 301 10.98 14.24 5.07
N SER A 302 11.48 13.14 5.63
CA SER A 302 11.11 11.79 5.20
C SER A 302 10.11 11.18 6.21
N HIS A 303 9.07 10.50 5.73
CA HIS A 303 8.10 9.82 6.58
C HIS A 303 7.73 8.46 6.01
N SER A 304 7.62 7.45 6.87
CA SER A 304 7.20 6.09 6.48
C SER A 304 5.81 5.83 7.04
N TYR A 305 4.89 5.42 6.18
CA TYR A 305 3.54 5.06 6.58
C TYR A 305 3.51 3.59 6.99
N THR A 306 2.92 3.30 8.15
CA THR A 306 2.81 1.92 8.64
C THR A 306 1.85 1.10 7.79
N ASN A 307 0.77 1.73 7.31
CA ASN A 307 -0.27 1.08 6.52
C ASN A 307 -0.29 1.66 5.11
N ASP A 308 -0.80 0.89 4.16
CA ASP A 308 -1.19 1.38 2.85
C ASP A 308 -2.44 2.28 2.97
N GLY A 309 -2.69 3.07 1.92
CA GLY A 309 -3.84 3.96 1.88
C GLY A 309 -3.53 5.33 1.30
N THR A 310 -4.54 6.19 1.31
CA THR A 310 -4.45 7.57 0.80
C THR A 310 -4.50 8.54 1.97
N TYR A 311 -3.44 9.33 2.12
CA TYR A 311 -3.28 10.28 3.22
C TYR A 311 -3.28 11.71 2.70
N THR A 312 -4.05 12.57 3.36
CA THR A 312 -3.95 14.02 3.15
C THR A 312 -2.75 14.55 3.91
N VAL A 313 -1.77 15.03 3.17
CA VAL A 313 -0.54 15.63 3.72
C VAL A 313 -0.68 17.15 3.68
N THR A 314 -0.51 17.79 4.82
CA THR A 314 -0.62 19.25 4.96
C THR A 314 0.70 19.85 5.39
N LEU A 315 1.21 20.81 4.62
CA LEU A 315 2.33 21.66 4.99
C LEU A 315 1.80 22.99 5.52
N THR A 316 2.32 23.46 6.65
CA THR A 316 2.17 24.81 7.16
C THR A 316 3.52 25.52 7.13
N VAL A 317 3.56 26.74 6.58
CA VAL A 317 4.76 27.58 6.48
C VAL A 317 4.54 28.85 7.29
N THR A 318 5.54 29.31 8.04
CA THR A 318 5.51 30.53 8.85
C THR A 318 6.65 31.47 8.46
N ASP A 319 6.36 32.76 8.30
CA ASP A 319 7.34 33.80 7.94
C ASP A 319 8.07 34.42 9.15
N ASN A 320 8.96 35.39 8.92
CA ASN A 320 9.70 36.11 9.98
C ASN A 320 8.86 37.09 10.79
N ASP A 321 7.65 37.40 10.33
CA ASP A 321 6.72 38.32 10.99
C ASP A 321 5.55 37.54 11.67
N GLY A 322 5.63 36.21 11.68
CA GLY A 322 4.75 35.29 12.37
C GLY A 322 3.46 34.90 11.64
N ALA A 323 3.22 35.34 10.39
CA ALA A 323 2.05 34.85 9.66
C ALA A 323 2.32 33.46 9.06
N ALA A 324 1.25 32.69 8.91
CA ALA A 324 1.34 31.32 8.46
C ALA A 324 0.24 30.96 7.46
N THR A 325 0.59 30.15 6.47
CA THR A 325 -0.34 29.59 5.49
C THR A 325 -0.13 28.09 5.34
N THR A 326 -1.12 27.43 4.75
CA THR A 326 -1.09 25.97 4.56
C THR A 326 -1.39 25.60 3.12
N ASP A 327 -0.76 24.52 2.67
CA ASP A 327 -1.09 23.83 1.43
C ASP A 327 -1.24 22.32 1.70
N SER A 328 -2.05 21.63 0.89
CA SER A 328 -2.33 20.21 1.08
C SER A 328 -2.29 19.43 -0.21
N THR A 329 -1.83 18.19 -0.10
CA THR A 329 -1.64 17.25 -1.20
C THR A 329 -1.93 15.84 -0.73
N ILE A 330 -1.84 14.87 -1.64
CA ILE A 330 -2.15 13.48 -1.36
C ILE A 330 -0.87 12.65 -1.41
N ALA A 331 -0.69 11.76 -0.43
CA ALA A 331 0.24 10.66 -0.48
C ALA A 331 -0.53 9.34 -0.63
N THR A 332 -0.27 8.60 -1.71
CA THR A 332 -0.83 7.26 -1.96
C THR A 332 0.21 6.20 -1.65
N ILE A 333 -0.04 5.41 -0.61
CA ILE A 333 0.85 4.36 -0.14
C ILE A 333 0.30 3.01 -0.55
N SER A 334 1.09 2.23 -1.27
CA SER A 334 0.81 0.84 -1.64
C SER A 334 1.42 -0.13 -0.61
N ASP A 335 0.92 -1.36 -0.55
CA ASP A 335 1.51 -2.40 0.32
C ASP A 335 2.85 -2.94 -0.23
N ALA A 336 3.74 -3.39 0.66
CA ALA A 336 5.13 -3.78 0.39
C ALA A 336 5.35 -5.18 -0.22
N GLY A 337 4.28 -5.94 -0.45
CA GLY A 337 4.34 -7.28 -1.05
C GLY A 337 3.91 -7.29 -2.52
N GLY A 338 4.85 -7.48 -3.44
CA GLY A 338 4.56 -7.73 -4.86
C GLY A 338 3.67 -8.97 -5.04
N GLY A 339 2.42 -8.75 -5.46
CA GLY A 339 1.35 -9.75 -5.58
C GLY A 339 0.29 -9.55 -4.49
N SER A 340 -0.43 -8.42 -4.52
CA SER A 340 -0.83 -7.68 -3.30
C SER A 340 -1.88 -8.31 -2.37
N THR A 341 -2.47 -9.46 -2.68
CA THR A 341 -3.50 -10.10 -1.84
C THR A 341 -3.51 -11.63 -2.01
N PRO A 342 -4.05 -12.39 -1.05
CA PRO A 342 -4.22 -13.85 -1.15
C PRO A 342 -4.87 -14.29 -2.48
N VAL A 343 -5.90 -13.57 -2.95
CA VAL A 343 -6.56 -13.85 -4.24
C VAL A 343 -5.67 -13.47 -5.43
N ALA A 344 -4.93 -12.36 -5.37
CA ALA A 344 -4.03 -11.97 -6.46
C ALA A 344 -2.91 -13.02 -6.69
N ILE A 345 -2.38 -13.60 -5.61
CA ILE A 345 -1.33 -14.62 -5.69
C ILE A 345 -1.91 -15.95 -6.21
N ASN A 346 -3.02 -16.40 -5.62
CA ASN A 346 -3.52 -17.75 -5.83
C ASN A 346 -4.52 -17.87 -6.99
N GLY A 347 -5.22 -16.80 -7.35
CA GLY A 347 -6.22 -16.76 -8.42
C GLY A 347 -7.37 -17.76 -8.24
N GLN A 348 -7.88 -18.30 -9.36
CA GLN A 348 -8.96 -19.28 -9.34
C GLN A 348 -8.50 -20.58 -8.65
N LEU A 349 -9.21 -20.93 -7.58
CA LEU A 349 -8.93 -22.15 -6.83
C LEU A 349 -9.55 -23.38 -7.49
N ARG A 350 -8.89 -24.51 -7.29
CA ARG A 350 -9.40 -25.83 -7.66
C ARG A 350 -8.92 -26.92 -6.73
N VAL A 351 -9.66 -28.02 -6.66
CA VAL A 351 -9.23 -29.25 -6.01
C VAL A 351 -8.22 -29.98 -6.90
N CYS A 352 -7.14 -30.45 -6.29
CA CYS A 352 -6.03 -31.15 -6.95
C CYS A 352 -5.63 -32.38 -6.10
N GLY A 353 -6.08 -33.56 -6.53
CA GLY A 353 -5.98 -34.75 -5.67
C GLY A 353 -6.84 -34.55 -4.41
N ASN A 354 -6.21 -34.60 -3.23
CA ASN A 354 -6.87 -34.42 -1.93
C ASN A 354 -6.62 -33.04 -1.31
N LYS A 355 -6.28 -32.01 -2.10
CA LYS A 355 -5.92 -30.68 -1.61
C LYS A 355 -6.63 -29.57 -2.36
N LEU A 356 -6.68 -28.40 -1.74
CA LEU A 356 -6.99 -27.13 -2.40
C LEU A 356 -5.72 -26.61 -3.07
N CYS A 357 -5.81 -26.25 -4.35
CA CYS A 357 -4.72 -25.68 -5.12
C CYS A 357 -5.08 -24.29 -5.66
N ASN A 358 -4.03 -23.51 -5.88
CA ASN A 358 -4.10 -22.27 -6.65
C ASN A 358 -4.28 -22.53 -8.16
N GLN A 359 -4.38 -21.46 -8.93
CA GLN A 359 -4.54 -21.49 -10.39
C GLN A 359 -3.41 -22.23 -11.12
N PHE A 360 -2.22 -22.31 -10.51
CA PHE A 360 -1.05 -23.02 -11.05
C PHE A 360 -1.03 -24.52 -10.70
N GLY A 361 -2.00 -25.00 -9.90
CA GLY A 361 -2.08 -26.39 -9.50
C GLY A 361 -1.14 -26.76 -8.36
N GLN A 362 -0.68 -25.78 -7.59
CA GLN A 362 0.15 -25.99 -6.41
C GLN A 362 -0.72 -25.97 -5.14
N PRO A 363 -0.53 -26.92 -4.20
CA PRO A 363 -1.33 -26.96 -2.98
C PRO A 363 -1.10 -25.74 -2.08
N ILE A 364 -2.20 -25.20 -1.56
CA ILE A 364 -2.21 -24.03 -0.68
C ILE A 364 -2.96 -24.32 0.60
N GLN A 365 -2.87 -23.39 1.55
CA GLN A 365 -3.66 -23.41 2.77
C GLN A 365 -4.19 -21.98 2.99
N LEU A 366 -5.50 -21.82 3.02
CA LEU A 366 -6.15 -20.56 3.42
C LEU A 366 -6.42 -20.59 4.92
N ARG A 367 -6.22 -19.46 5.59
CA ARG A 367 -6.38 -19.28 7.03
C ARG A 367 -7.18 -18.03 7.30
N GLY A 368 -8.15 -18.10 8.19
CA GLY A 368 -8.93 -16.91 8.51
C GLY A 368 -10.01 -17.12 9.54
N MET A 369 -11.05 -16.29 9.44
CA MET A 369 -12.09 -16.18 10.44
C MET A 369 -13.47 -16.43 9.83
N SER A 370 -14.35 -17.03 10.64
CA SER A 370 -15.78 -17.04 10.38
C SER A 370 -16.45 -15.88 11.07
N THR A 371 -17.40 -15.21 10.42
CA THR A 371 -18.37 -14.40 11.14
C THR A 371 -19.13 -15.27 12.14
N HIS A 372 -19.76 -14.66 13.15
CA HIS A 372 -20.89 -15.30 13.80
C HIS A 372 -22.12 -15.21 12.85
N GLY A 373 -23.25 -15.78 13.24
CA GLY A 373 -24.53 -15.61 12.54
C GLY A 373 -24.84 -14.14 12.20
N LEU A 374 -25.07 -13.89 10.91
CA LEU A 374 -25.26 -12.54 10.36
C LEU A 374 -26.46 -11.79 10.95
N GLN A 375 -27.50 -12.51 11.38
CA GLN A 375 -28.67 -11.92 12.02
C GLN A 375 -28.37 -11.24 13.36
N TRP A 376 -27.24 -11.59 13.99
CA TRP A 376 -26.82 -11.02 15.28
C TRP A 376 -25.62 -10.09 15.13
N TYR A 377 -24.63 -10.49 14.33
CA TYR A 377 -23.32 -9.83 14.27
C TYR A 377 -22.85 -9.50 12.85
N GLY A 378 -23.77 -9.46 11.88
CA GLY A 378 -23.48 -9.21 10.48
C GLY A 378 -23.13 -7.75 10.14
N TRP A 379 -23.45 -7.37 8.90
CA TRP A 379 -23.05 -6.09 8.31
C TRP A 379 -23.54 -4.90 9.15
N GLY A 380 -22.63 -3.96 9.44
CA GLY A 380 -22.92 -2.79 10.25
C GLY A 380 -22.90 -3.02 11.77
N ASN A 381 -22.63 -4.25 12.22
CA ASN A 381 -22.35 -4.56 13.62
C ASN A 381 -20.88 -4.97 13.81
N CYS A 382 -20.56 -6.26 13.89
CA CYS A 382 -19.18 -6.73 13.99
C CYS A 382 -18.51 -6.85 12.63
N VAL A 383 -19.29 -6.96 11.55
CA VAL A 383 -18.78 -6.92 10.17
C VAL A 383 -18.98 -5.51 9.62
N THR A 384 -17.92 -4.71 9.70
CA THR A 384 -17.82 -3.35 9.16
C THR A 384 -16.61 -3.24 8.25
N GLU A 385 -16.54 -2.19 7.43
CA GLU A 385 -15.34 -1.89 6.62
C GLU A 385 -14.07 -1.91 7.50
N SER A 386 -14.08 -1.19 8.62
CA SER A 386 -12.93 -1.13 9.53
C SER A 386 -12.57 -2.48 10.15
N SER A 387 -13.56 -3.31 10.49
CA SER A 387 -13.30 -4.65 11.03
C SER A 387 -12.70 -5.58 9.98
N LEU A 388 -13.10 -5.43 8.71
CA LEU A 388 -12.61 -6.25 7.60
C LEU A 388 -11.25 -5.77 7.12
N ASP A 389 -10.97 -4.47 7.18
CA ASP A 389 -9.61 -3.92 7.00
C ASP A 389 -8.65 -4.50 8.04
N ALA A 390 -9.06 -4.56 9.30
CA ALA A 390 -8.24 -5.19 10.33
C ALA A 390 -8.04 -6.69 10.08
N LEU A 391 -9.07 -7.41 9.64
CA LEU A 391 -8.94 -8.83 9.33
C LEU A 391 -7.98 -9.08 8.15
N ALA A 392 -8.09 -8.29 7.09
CA ALA A 392 -7.26 -8.45 5.89
C ALA A 392 -5.82 -7.96 6.13
N TYR A 393 -5.65 -6.75 6.65
CA TYR A 393 -4.37 -6.03 6.59
C TYR A 393 -3.60 -6.06 7.92
N ASP A 394 -4.29 -6.13 9.07
CA ASP A 394 -3.62 -6.33 10.36
C ASP A 394 -3.44 -7.82 10.66
N TRP A 395 -4.48 -8.64 10.54
CA TRP A 395 -4.40 -10.05 10.88
C TRP A 395 -3.77 -10.88 9.76
N GLY A 396 -3.84 -10.41 8.51
CA GLY A 396 -3.31 -11.14 7.35
C GLY A 396 -4.17 -12.34 6.97
N ALA A 397 -5.49 -12.26 7.12
CA ALA A 397 -6.36 -13.39 6.80
C ALA A 397 -6.50 -13.60 5.29
N ASP A 398 -6.48 -14.86 4.88
CA ASP A 398 -6.67 -15.25 3.48
C ASP A 398 -8.14 -15.30 3.07
N ILE A 399 -9.00 -15.59 4.04
CA ILE A 399 -10.37 -15.99 3.83
C ILE A 399 -11.29 -15.50 4.95
N LEU A 400 -12.47 -15.03 4.57
CA LEU A 400 -13.59 -14.75 5.46
C LEU A 400 -14.72 -15.74 5.18
N ARG A 401 -15.13 -16.48 6.21
CA ARG A 401 -16.37 -17.28 6.16
C ARG A 401 -17.56 -16.44 6.60
N ILE A 402 -18.63 -16.49 5.80
CA ILE A 402 -19.84 -15.66 5.91
C ILE A 402 -21.00 -16.57 6.34
N SER A 403 -21.24 -16.65 7.65
CA SER A 403 -22.16 -17.64 8.22
C SER A 403 -23.61 -17.17 8.25
N LEU A 404 -24.34 -17.55 7.21
CA LEU A 404 -25.76 -17.25 7.04
C LEU A 404 -26.62 -18.34 7.69
N TYR A 405 -27.09 -18.11 8.91
CA TYR A 405 -28.06 -19.01 9.54
C TYR A 405 -29.33 -19.04 8.70
N VAL A 406 -29.97 -20.20 8.62
CA VAL A 406 -31.27 -20.34 7.96
C VAL A 406 -32.39 -20.08 8.94
N GLN A 407 -32.34 -20.76 10.09
CA GLN A 407 -33.25 -20.61 11.21
C GLN A 407 -32.75 -19.52 12.19
N GLU A 408 -33.33 -19.47 13.39
CA GLU A 408 -32.85 -18.63 14.50
C GLU A 408 -32.80 -17.13 14.17
N GLY A 409 -33.79 -16.66 13.40
CA GLY A 409 -33.85 -15.27 12.93
C GLY A 409 -33.02 -15.01 11.68
N GLY A 410 -32.47 -16.04 11.04
CA GLY A 410 -31.67 -15.97 9.83
C GLY A 410 -32.51 -15.89 8.55
N TYR A 411 -31.96 -16.46 7.47
CA TYR A 411 -32.44 -16.35 6.09
C TYR A 411 -33.95 -16.54 5.92
N GLU A 412 -34.57 -17.48 6.62
CA GLU A 412 -36.01 -17.76 6.44
C GLU A 412 -36.92 -16.59 6.83
N THR A 413 -36.41 -15.64 7.61
CA THR A 413 -37.16 -14.45 8.06
C THR A 413 -37.16 -13.31 7.05
N ASP A 414 -36.05 -13.13 6.33
CA ASP A 414 -35.91 -12.14 5.26
C ASP A 414 -34.93 -12.63 4.18
N PRO A 415 -35.37 -13.53 3.28
CA PRO A 415 -34.50 -14.10 2.26
C PRO A 415 -33.81 -13.05 1.40
N GLN A 416 -34.51 -11.96 1.04
CA GLN A 416 -33.95 -10.94 0.17
C GLN A 416 -32.91 -10.09 0.90
N GLY A 417 -33.22 -9.64 2.13
CA GLY A 417 -32.29 -8.85 2.94
C GLY A 417 -31.02 -9.61 3.29
N PHE A 418 -31.13 -10.90 3.64
CA PHE A 418 -29.95 -11.72 3.94
C PHE A 418 -29.13 -12.05 2.69
N THR A 419 -29.74 -12.33 1.53
CA THR A 419 -29.00 -12.45 0.27
C THR A 419 -28.22 -11.16 -0.03
N ALA A 420 -28.85 -9.99 0.10
CA ALA A 420 -28.18 -8.71 -0.12
C ALA A 420 -27.03 -8.48 0.86
N GLN A 421 -27.21 -8.83 2.14
CA GLN A 421 -26.17 -8.71 3.15
C GLN A 421 -24.96 -9.60 2.87
N VAL A 422 -25.19 -10.87 2.49
CA VAL A 422 -24.11 -11.78 2.07
C VAL A 422 -23.36 -11.19 0.87
N SER A 423 -24.09 -10.66 -0.12
CA SER A 423 -23.50 -10.05 -1.30
C SER A 423 -22.59 -8.86 -0.97
N THR A 424 -23.04 -7.96 -0.09
CA THR A 424 -22.22 -6.85 0.43
C THR A 424 -20.93 -7.35 1.09
N ILE A 425 -21.00 -8.43 1.89
CA ILE A 425 -19.81 -8.97 2.57
C ILE A 425 -18.87 -9.66 1.57
N ILE A 426 -19.38 -10.34 0.54
CA ILE A 426 -18.57 -10.91 -0.55
C ILE A 426 -17.82 -9.78 -1.26
N ASP A 427 -18.49 -8.68 -1.63
CA ASP A 427 -17.86 -7.55 -2.30
C ASP A 427 -16.80 -6.90 -1.41
N ALA A 428 -17.08 -6.74 -0.12
CA ALA A 428 -16.12 -6.21 0.85
C ALA A 428 -14.89 -7.10 1.05
N ALA A 429 -15.04 -8.43 1.05
CA ALA A 429 -13.91 -9.37 1.09
C ALA A 429 -13.11 -9.34 -0.23
N THR A 430 -13.81 -9.28 -1.36
CA THR A 430 -13.21 -9.21 -2.71
C THR A 430 -12.38 -7.95 -2.89
N ALA A 431 -12.87 -6.80 -2.43
CA ALA A 431 -12.15 -5.53 -2.48
C ALA A 431 -10.83 -5.54 -1.68
N ARG A 432 -10.71 -6.45 -0.70
CA ARG A 432 -9.53 -6.67 0.13
C ARG A 432 -8.66 -7.83 -0.36
N GLY A 433 -9.07 -8.47 -1.45
CA GLY A 433 -8.44 -9.66 -2.02
C GLY A 433 -8.37 -10.86 -1.08
N MET A 434 -9.35 -10.97 -0.18
CA MET A 434 -9.63 -12.20 0.56
C MET A 434 -10.56 -13.12 -0.24
N TYR A 435 -10.45 -14.42 0.02
CA TYR A 435 -11.48 -15.38 -0.38
C TYR A 435 -12.74 -15.21 0.48
N ALA A 436 -13.91 -15.39 -0.12
CA ALA A 436 -15.20 -15.36 0.57
C ALA A 436 -15.79 -16.78 0.60
N LEU A 437 -15.89 -17.36 1.79
CA LEU A 437 -16.58 -18.65 1.99
C LEU A 437 -18.04 -18.39 2.37
N VAL A 438 -18.94 -18.55 1.41
CA VAL A 438 -20.39 -18.38 1.59
C VAL A 438 -20.96 -19.62 2.23
N ASP A 439 -21.43 -19.49 3.46
CA ASP A 439 -21.85 -20.61 4.29
C ASP A 439 -23.35 -20.63 4.51
N TRP A 440 -24.01 -21.67 3.96
CA TRP A 440 -25.40 -22.01 4.26
C TRP A 440 -25.47 -22.68 5.63
N HIS A 441 -25.60 -21.85 6.65
CA HIS A 441 -25.42 -22.20 8.05
C HIS A 441 -26.67 -22.83 8.67
N GLN A 442 -27.07 -23.98 8.12
CA GLN A 442 -28.13 -24.79 8.72
C GLN A 442 -27.59 -25.58 9.92
N LEU A 443 -28.34 -25.56 11.02
CA LEU A 443 -28.02 -26.30 12.25
C LEU A 443 -29.22 -27.11 12.76
N THR A 444 -30.37 -26.46 12.94
CA THR A 444 -31.63 -27.12 13.35
C THR A 444 -32.76 -26.65 12.45
N PRO A 445 -33.46 -27.55 11.72
CA PRO A 445 -33.28 -29.02 11.67
C PRO A 445 -31.93 -29.44 11.10
N GLY A 446 -31.42 -30.62 11.50
CA GLY A 446 -30.10 -31.11 11.09
C GLY A 446 -30.02 -31.77 9.71
N ASP A 447 -31.14 -32.10 9.08
CA ASP A 447 -31.17 -32.63 7.71
C ASP A 447 -31.18 -31.47 6.70
N PRO A 448 -30.12 -31.29 5.86
CA PRO A 448 -30.06 -30.20 4.89
C PRO A 448 -31.20 -30.23 3.85
N ASN A 449 -31.82 -31.40 3.61
CA ASN A 449 -32.97 -31.50 2.72
C ASN A 449 -34.19 -30.70 3.23
N ALA A 450 -34.27 -30.41 4.53
CA ALA A 450 -35.38 -29.64 5.11
C ALA A 450 -35.47 -28.20 4.57
N ASN A 451 -34.35 -27.62 4.14
CA ASN A 451 -34.31 -26.27 3.55
C ASN A 451 -33.88 -26.26 2.09
N LEU A 452 -34.07 -27.38 1.37
CA LEU A 452 -33.61 -27.53 -0.01
C LEU A 452 -34.09 -26.40 -0.94
N ASP A 453 -35.36 -26.01 -0.87
CA ASP A 453 -35.90 -24.97 -1.74
C ASP A 453 -35.34 -23.57 -1.42
N ASN A 454 -35.13 -23.27 -0.14
CA ASN A 454 -34.48 -22.03 0.29
C ASN A 454 -33.01 -22.00 -0.14
N ALA A 455 -32.29 -23.11 0.01
CA ALA A 455 -30.91 -23.24 -0.46
C ALA A 455 -30.82 -23.08 -1.98
N ARG A 456 -31.72 -23.71 -2.75
CA ARG A 456 -31.78 -23.54 -4.22
C ARG A 456 -31.96 -22.08 -4.61
N ARG A 457 -32.88 -21.37 -3.95
CA ARG A 457 -33.11 -19.94 -4.19
C ARG A 457 -31.87 -19.13 -3.86
N PHE A 458 -31.34 -19.26 -2.65
CA PHE A 458 -30.17 -18.52 -2.18
C PHE A 458 -28.95 -18.74 -3.08
N PHE A 459 -28.59 -19.99 -3.37
CA PHE A 459 -27.43 -20.28 -4.22
C PHE A 459 -27.65 -19.86 -5.66
N THR A 460 -28.88 -19.89 -6.20
CA THR A 460 -29.18 -19.29 -7.51
C THR A 460 -28.88 -17.79 -7.49
N ASP A 461 -29.41 -17.07 -6.49
CA ASP A 461 -29.29 -15.62 -6.41
C ASP A 461 -27.82 -15.17 -6.22
N ILE A 462 -27.10 -15.79 -5.26
CA ILE A 462 -25.70 -15.42 -4.97
C ILE A 462 -24.75 -15.79 -6.11
N THR A 463 -24.87 -16.99 -6.69
CA THR A 463 -23.98 -17.40 -7.78
C THR A 463 -24.20 -16.59 -9.05
N GLN A 464 -25.46 -16.18 -9.30
CA GLN A 464 -25.75 -15.27 -10.40
C GLN A 464 -25.20 -13.86 -10.15
N ALA A 465 -25.30 -13.35 -8.91
CA ALA A 465 -24.82 -12.02 -8.55
C ALA A 465 -23.28 -11.88 -8.61
N HIS A 466 -22.55 -12.94 -8.23
CA HIS A 466 -21.08 -12.94 -8.18
C HIS A 466 -20.44 -13.82 -9.26
N ASN A 467 -21.15 -14.06 -10.36
CA ASN A 467 -20.61 -14.79 -11.50
C ASN A 467 -19.35 -14.08 -12.06
N GLY A 468 -18.27 -14.83 -12.24
CA GLY A 468 -16.99 -14.33 -12.73
C GLY A 468 -16.01 -13.94 -11.62
N ASN A 469 -16.44 -13.91 -10.36
CA ASN A 469 -15.53 -13.80 -9.23
C ASN A 469 -14.71 -15.09 -9.10
N ASN A 470 -13.40 -14.96 -8.92
CA ASN A 470 -12.48 -16.10 -8.76
C ASN A 470 -12.15 -16.40 -7.28
N ASN A 471 -12.81 -15.71 -6.35
CA ASN A 471 -12.52 -15.75 -4.92
C ASN A 471 -13.69 -16.25 -4.05
N VAL A 472 -14.78 -16.74 -4.64
CA VAL A 472 -15.94 -17.23 -3.88
C VAL A 472 -15.91 -18.75 -3.78
N ILE A 473 -16.15 -19.26 -2.57
CA ILE A 473 -16.25 -20.68 -2.23
C ILE A 473 -17.63 -20.88 -1.59
N TYR A 474 -18.30 -22.00 -1.89
CA TYR A 474 -19.66 -22.24 -1.40
C TYR A 474 -19.71 -23.44 -0.45
N ASP A 475 -19.99 -23.20 0.83
CA ASP A 475 -20.34 -24.25 1.80
C ASP A 475 -21.86 -24.45 1.81
N ILE A 476 -22.30 -25.56 1.23
CA ILE A 476 -23.73 -25.77 0.95
C ILE A 476 -24.51 -26.35 2.13
N ALA A 477 -23.82 -26.81 3.16
CA ALA A 477 -24.43 -27.33 4.37
C ALA A 477 -23.41 -27.33 5.50
N ASN A 478 -23.54 -26.38 6.43
CA ASN A 478 -22.66 -26.25 7.59
C ASN A 478 -22.52 -27.55 8.42
N GLU A 479 -23.56 -27.91 9.17
CA GLU A 479 -23.48 -29.00 10.15
C GLU A 479 -24.65 -29.99 10.05
N PRO A 480 -24.68 -30.84 9.00
CA PRO A 480 -25.60 -31.95 8.97
C PRO A 480 -25.50 -32.80 10.24
N ASN A 481 -26.61 -32.98 10.94
CA ASN A 481 -26.66 -33.74 12.20
C ASN A 481 -27.93 -34.56 12.31
N ASN A 482 -27.84 -35.72 12.97
CA ASN A 482 -28.94 -36.68 13.05
C ASN A 482 -29.49 -37.08 11.66
N VAL A 483 -28.61 -37.16 10.66
CA VAL A 483 -28.93 -37.42 9.25
C VAL A 483 -27.87 -38.31 8.62
N SER A 484 -28.28 -39.19 7.70
CA SER A 484 -27.36 -40.13 7.07
C SER A 484 -26.47 -39.46 6.02
N TRP A 485 -25.27 -40.00 5.80
CA TRP A 485 -24.42 -39.57 4.69
C TRP A 485 -25.12 -39.66 3.33
N ALA A 486 -25.97 -40.66 3.10
CA ALA A 486 -26.72 -40.81 1.86
C ALA A 486 -27.72 -39.67 1.61
N ASP A 487 -28.36 -39.17 2.67
CA ASP A 487 -29.28 -38.03 2.58
C ASP A 487 -28.54 -36.70 2.35
N ILE A 488 -27.36 -36.54 2.96
CA ILE A 488 -26.47 -35.40 2.71
C ILE A 488 -25.98 -35.42 1.26
N LYS A 489 -25.50 -36.57 0.77
CA LYS A 489 -25.10 -36.77 -0.62
C LYS A 489 -26.25 -36.42 -1.58
N ARG A 490 -27.47 -36.90 -1.31
CA ARG A 490 -28.66 -36.57 -2.10
C ARG A 490 -28.94 -35.06 -2.13
N TYR A 491 -28.79 -34.36 -1.01
CA TYR A 491 -28.92 -32.91 -0.97
C TYR A 491 -27.85 -32.23 -1.84
N ALA A 492 -26.58 -32.62 -1.66
CA ALA A 492 -25.47 -32.03 -2.39
C ALA A 492 -25.58 -32.22 -3.91
N GLU A 493 -25.97 -33.42 -4.36
CA GLU A 493 -26.20 -33.72 -5.78
C GLU A 493 -27.36 -32.94 -6.41
N GLN A 494 -28.20 -32.26 -5.59
CA GLN A 494 -29.24 -31.36 -6.05
C GLN A 494 -28.84 -29.88 -6.03
N ILE A 495 -27.95 -29.47 -5.11
CA ILE A 495 -27.49 -28.07 -4.99
C ILE A 495 -26.28 -27.77 -5.86
N ILE A 496 -25.33 -28.70 -5.99
CA ILE A 496 -24.14 -28.50 -6.82
C ILE A 496 -24.51 -28.08 -8.27
N PRO A 497 -25.46 -28.74 -8.97
CA PRO A 497 -25.87 -28.30 -10.30
C PRO A 497 -26.48 -26.89 -10.36
N VAL A 498 -27.08 -26.42 -9.25
CA VAL A 498 -27.62 -25.05 -9.16
C VAL A 498 -26.49 -24.04 -9.16
N ILE A 499 -25.44 -24.27 -8.37
CA ILE A 499 -24.24 -23.43 -8.34
C ILE A 499 -23.53 -23.45 -9.69
N ARG A 500 -23.26 -24.67 -10.20
CA ARG A 500 -22.51 -24.91 -11.45
C ARG A 500 -23.18 -24.31 -12.69
N ARG A 501 -24.47 -23.98 -12.61
CA ARG A 501 -25.19 -23.31 -13.70
C ARG A 501 -24.64 -21.91 -13.99
N TYR A 502 -24.16 -21.21 -12.96
CA TYR A 502 -23.65 -19.84 -13.08
C TYR A 502 -22.16 -19.76 -12.80
N ASP A 503 -21.63 -20.60 -11.90
CA ASP A 503 -20.20 -20.73 -11.63
C ASP A 503 -19.73 -22.19 -11.86
N PRO A 504 -19.32 -22.53 -13.10
CA PRO A 504 -18.92 -23.89 -13.44
C PRO A 504 -17.63 -24.33 -12.74
N ASP A 505 -16.79 -23.39 -12.30
CA ASP A 505 -15.47 -23.66 -11.71
C ASP A 505 -15.43 -23.47 -10.19
N ALA A 506 -16.55 -23.12 -9.55
CA ALA A 506 -16.73 -23.02 -8.09
C ALA A 506 -16.00 -24.11 -7.28
N VAL A 507 -15.36 -23.76 -6.17
CA VAL A 507 -15.05 -24.76 -5.14
C VAL A 507 -16.29 -24.90 -4.25
N VAL A 508 -16.80 -26.13 -4.10
CA VAL A 508 -17.98 -26.39 -3.27
C VAL A 508 -17.59 -27.25 -2.07
N LEU A 509 -17.84 -26.75 -0.86
CA LEU A 509 -17.69 -27.50 0.38
C LEU A 509 -19.03 -28.18 0.74
N VAL A 510 -18.95 -29.41 1.24
CA VAL A 510 -20.13 -30.16 1.69
C VAL A 510 -19.94 -30.63 3.13
N GLY A 511 -20.85 -30.18 4.00
CA GLY A 511 -21.09 -30.69 5.34
C GLY A 511 -21.00 -32.19 5.45
N THR A 512 -20.33 -32.69 6.48
CA THR A 512 -20.34 -34.12 6.81
C THR A 512 -21.30 -34.41 7.96
N HIS A 513 -21.72 -35.67 8.10
CA HIS A 513 -22.66 -36.05 9.15
C HIS A 513 -22.04 -35.90 10.55
N ALA A 514 -22.89 -35.90 11.57
CA ALA A 514 -22.52 -35.70 12.97
C ALA A 514 -21.86 -34.33 13.23
N TRP A 515 -22.52 -33.24 12.84
CA TRP A 515 -22.02 -31.85 12.97
C TRP A 515 -20.67 -31.65 12.28
N ALA A 516 -20.60 -32.10 11.03
CA ALA A 516 -19.37 -32.08 10.24
C ALA A 516 -18.16 -32.73 10.94
N SER A 517 -18.35 -33.70 11.82
CA SER A 517 -17.21 -34.39 12.49
C SER A 517 -16.66 -35.56 11.68
N LEU A 518 -16.96 -35.63 10.37
CA LEU A 518 -16.76 -36.80 9.52
C LEU A 518 -17.46 -38.07 10.06
N GLY A 519 -18.48 -37.90 10.91
CA GLY A 519 -19.21 -39.00 11.54
C GLY A 519 -18.72 -39.44 12.91
N VAL A 520 -17.56 -38.98 13.36
CA VAL A 520 -16.91 -39.48 14.59
C VAL A 520 -17.80 -39.27 15.82
N SER A 521 -18.51 -38.15 15.89
CA SER A 521 -19.38 -37.83 17.02
C SER A 521 -20.63 -38.72 17.11
N GLU A 522 -20.98 -39.46 16.05
CA GLU A 522 -22.07 -40.45 16.03
C GLU A 522 -21.54 -41.90 15.93
N GLY A 523 -20.24 -42.12 16.23
CA GLY A 523 -19.63 -43.46 16.18
C GLY A 523 -19.38 -43.98 14.77
N ARG A 524 -19.35 -43.09 13.78
CA ARG A 524 -19.07 -43.37 12.36
C ARG A 524 -17.69 -42.81 11.97
N SER A 525 -17.39 -42.77 10.68
CA SER A 525 -16.10 -42.31 10.16
C SER A 525 -16.22 -41.78 8.73
N ALA A 526 -15.18 -41.09 8.26
CA ALA A 526 -15.03 -40.62 6.89
C ALA A 526 -15.07 -41.75 5.85
N ARG A 527 -14.97 -43.00 6.29
CA ARG A 527 -15.15 -44.18 5.43
C ARG A 527 -16.52 -44.19 4.74
N ASP A 528 -17.57 -43.68 5.39
CA ASP A 528 -18.89 -43.55 4.75
C ASP A 528 -18.85 -42.68 3.49
N ILE A 529 -17.97 -41.67 3.47
CA ILE A 529 -17.76 -40.76 2.35
C ILE A 529 -16.90 -41.44 1.27
N VAL A 530 -15.81 -42.09 1.68
CA VAL A 530 -14.92 -42.83 0.76
C VAL A 530 -15.68 -43.94 0.02
N ASP A 531 -16.55 -44.67 0.72
CA ASP A 531 -17.30 -45.80 0.16
C ASP A 531 -18.50 -45.34 -0.69
N ASN A 532 -18.96 -44.09 -0.54
CA ASN A 532 -20.09 -43.52 -1.28
C ASN A 532 -19.87 -42.02 -1.59
N PRO A 533 -18.92 -41.67 -2.47
CA PRO A 533 -18.59 -40.28 -2.75
C PRO A 533 -19.69 -39.56 -3.52
N ILE A 534 -19.71 -38.23 -3.43
CA ILE A 534 -20.58 -37.38 -4.24
C ILE A 534 -20.08 -37.41 -5.68
N ASN A 535 -20.98 -37.56 -6.66
CA ASN A 535 -20.62 -37.57 -8.06
C ASN A 535 -20.51 -36.14 -8.63
N ALA A 536 -19.48 -35.40 -8.21
CA ALA A 536 -19.13 -34.09 -8.73
C ALA A 536 -17.62 -33.82 -8.60
N ASP A 537 -17.11 -32.90 -9.41
CA ASP A 537 -15.72 -32.41 -9.33
C ASP A 537 -15.62 -31.10 -8.55
N ASN A 538 -14.39 -30.70 -8.27
CA ASN A 538 -14.02 -29.47 -7.54
C ASN A 538 -14.81 -29.27 -6.24
N LEU A 539 -14.94 -30.36 -5.47
CA LEU A 539 -15.60 -30.39 -4.18
C LEU A 539 -14.64 -30.75 -3.05
N MET A 540 -14.93 -30.25 -1.86
CA MET A 540 -14.25 -30.64 -0.62
C MET A 540 -15.28 -31.02 0.45
N TYR A 541 -14.86 -31.79 1.44
CA TYR A 541 -15.70 -32.16 2.58
C TYR A 541 -15.29 -31.36 3.81
N THR A 542 -16.27 -30.89 4.57
CA THR A 542 -16.00 -30.09 5.78
C THR A 542 -15.72 -30.97 6.99
N PHE A 543 -14.83 -30.49 7.85
CA PHE A 543 -14.60 -31.05 9.17
C PHE A 543 -14.62 -29.96 10.24
N HIS A 544 -15.42 -30.11 11.29
CA HIS A 544 -15.48 -29.17 12.41
C HIS A 544 -14.94 -29.74 13.70
N PHE A 545 -14.26 -28.91 14.50
CA PHE A 545 -13.81 -29.31 15.82
C PHE A 545 -13.79 -28.18 16.85
N TYR A 546 -13.97 -28.56 18.12
CA TYR A 546 -13.77 -27.68 19.26
C TYR A 546 -12.73 -28.32 20.18
N ALA A 547 -11.54 -27.72 20.27
CA ALA A 547 -10.32 -28.40 20.70
C ALA A 547 -10.36 -28.94 22.13
N ALA A 548 -11.12 -28.30 23.03
CA ALA A 548 -11.29 -28.75 24.41
C ALA A 548 -12.27 -29.93 24.55
N SER A 549 -13.05 -30.23 23.51
CA SER A 549 -13.99 -31.36 23.48
C SER A 549 -13.56 -32.47 22.52
N HIS A 550 -12.94 -32.10 21.40
CA HIS A 550 -12.59 -33.01 20.32
C HIS A 550 -11.07 -33.24 20.32
N GLY A 551 -10.64 -34.23 21.10
CA GLY A 551 -9.22 -34.55 21.31
C GLY A 551 -8.61 -35.40 20.19
N ALA A 552 -7.73 -36.34 20.58
CA ALA A 552 -6.94 -37.13 19.64
C ALA A 552 -7.78 -38.02 18.69
N VAL A 553 -8.96 -38.49 19.12
CA VAL A 553 -9.83 -39.34 18.29
C VAL A 553 -10.26 -38.59 17.03
N HIS A 554 -10.80 -37.38 17.19
CA HIS A 554 -11.21 -36.50 16.10
C HIS A 554 -10.01 -36.05 15.24
N ARG A 555 -8.86 -35.70 15.84
CA ARG A 555 -7.63 -35.40 15.08
C ARG A 555 -7.16 -36.56 14.20
N ASN A 556 -7.19 -37.77 14.74
CA ASN A 556 -6.75 -38.95 14.01
C ASN A 556 -7.67 -39.25 12.84
N GLU A 557 -8.99 -39.03 13.00
CA GLU A 557 -9.92 -39.13 11.88
C GLU A 557 -9.63 -38.07 10.82
N LEU A 558 -9.43 -36.81 11.20
CA LEU A 558 -9.06 -35.74 10.27
C LEU A 558 -7.79 -36.10 9.48
N ALA A 559 -6.77 -36.62 10.17
CA ALA A 559 -5.53 -37.06 9.52
C ALA A 559 -5.76 -38.21 8.54
N TRP A 560 -6.57 -39.20 8.91
CA TRP A 560 -6.91 -40.35 8.06
C TRP A 560 -7.71 -39.93 6.83
N ALA A 561 -8.68 -39.03 7.01
CA ALA A 561 -9.55 -38.51 5.96
C ALA A 561 -8.77 -37.64 4.99
N ALA A 562 -7.92 -36.73 5.49
CA ALA A 562 -7.10 -35.84 4.66
C ALA A 562 -6.12 -36.58 3.74
N ASP A 563 -5.74 -37.83 4.05
CA ASP A 563 -4.93 -38.66 3.16
C ASP A 563 -5.71 -39.24 1.97
N ARG A 564 -7.04 -39.09 1.94
CA ARG A 564 -7.95 -39.76 0.99
C ARG A 564 -8.97 -38.82 0.35
N LEU A 565 -9.35 -37.76 1.06
CA LEU A 565 -10.41 -36.84 0.70
C LEU A 565 -9.87 -35.41 0.73
N PRO A 566 -10.33 -34.53 -0.17
CA PRO A 566 -10.10 -33.10 -0.04
C PRO A 566 -10.89 -32.55 1.15
N ILE A 567 -10.19 -32.18 2.22
CA ILE A 567 -10.80 -31.67 3.46
C ILE A 567 -10.58 -30.16 3.61
N PHE A 568 -11.62 -29.47 4.07
CA PHE A 568 -11.56 -28.07 4.53
C PHE A 568 -12.11 -28.00 5.95
N VAL A 569 -11.45 -27.28 6.87
CA VAL A 569 -11.99 -27.05 8.23
C VAL A 569 -12.73 -25.72 8.26
N SER A 570 -13.99 -25.70 7.83
CA SER A 570 -14.75 -24.45 7.70
C SER A 570 -15.19 -23.88 9.05
N GLU A 571 -15.12 -24.65 10.13
CA GLU A 571 -15.37 -24.14 11.47
C GLU A 571 -14.51 -24.86 12.51
N TRP A 572 -13.87 -24.09 13.40
CA TRP A 572 -13.26 -24.66 14.61
C TRP A 572 -13.14 -23.64 15.75
N GLY A 573 -13.05 -24.13 17.00
CA GLY A 573 -12.79 -23.32 18.18
C GLY A 573 -11.76 -23.94 19.12
N SER A 574 -11.09 -23.13 19.95
CA SER A 574 -10.15 -23.61 20.99
C SER A 574 -10.85 -24.11 22.26
N GLN A 575 -12.11 -23.76 22.43
CA GLN A 575 -12.93 -24.00 23.60
C GLN A 575 -13.73 -25.31 23.49
N THR A 576 -14.76 -25.48 24.33
CA THR A 576 -15.63 -26.67 24.28
C THR A 576 -16.62 -26.59 23.11
N TYR A 577 -17.29 -27.71 22.79
CA TYR A 577 -18.23 -27.82 21.67
C TYR A 577 -19.42 -26.84 21.74
N THR A 578 -19.65 -26.17 22.87
CA THR A 578 -20.70 -25.14 23.01
C THR A 578 -20.28 -23.78 22.46
N GLY A 579 -19.04 -23.65 21.98
CA GLY A 579 -18.44 -22.36 21.64
C GLY A 579 -18.00 -21.54 22.86
N ASP A 580 -18.09 -22.11 24.08
CA ASP A 580 -17.71 -21.46 25.33
C ASP A 580 -16.85 -22.38 26.24
N GLY A 581 -16.46 -21.89 27.41
CA GLY A 581 -15.65 -22.60 28.39
C GLY A 581 -14.14 -22.34 28.23
N ALA A 582 -13.32 -23.10 28.95
CA ALA A 582 -11.86 -22.93 28.91
C ALA A 582 -11.29 -23.32 27.55
N ASN A 583 -10.32 -22.54 27.08
CA ASN A 583 -9.54 -22.87 25.89
C ASN A 583 -8.55 -24.00 26.17
N ASP A 584 -8.43 -24.94 25.23
CA ASP A 584 -7.36 -25.92 25.16
C ASP A 584 -6.44 -25.61 23.96
N PHE A 585 -5.56 -24.63 24.14
CA PHE A 585 -4.61 -24.22 23.11
C PHE A 585 -3.57 -25.30 22.75
N ALA A 586 -3.32 -26.26 23.65
CA ALA A 586 -2.41 -27.37 23.35
C ALA A 586 -3.06 -28.33 22.34
N SER A 587 -4.33 -28.70 22.58
CA SER A 587 -5.10 -29.48 21.62
C SER A 587 -5.31 -28.72 20.32
N ALA A 588 -5.63 -27.41 20.37
CA ALA A 588 -5.79 -26.56 19.19
C ALA A 588 -4.49 -26.47 18.36
N GLN A 589 -3.34 -26.29 19.00
CA GLN A 589 -2.04 -26.29 18.31
C GLN A 589 -1.79 -27.62 17.58
N ALA A 590 -2.14 -28.76 18.19
CA ALA A 590 -2.00 -30.06 17.54
C ALA A 590 -2.87 -30.21 16.29
N TYR A 591 -4.05 -29.55 16.23
CA TYR A 591 -4.82 -29.45 14.99
C TYR A 591 -4.15 -28.51 13.98
N ILE A 592 -3.69 -27.33 14.41
CA ILE A 592 -3.00 -26.36 13.52
C ILE A 592 -1.78 -27.01 12.86
N ASP A 593 -0.97 -27.75 13.62
CA ASP A 593 0.22 -28.43 13.10
C ASP A 593 -0.15 -29.50 12.06
N LEU A 594 -1.18 -30.31 12.33
CA LEU A 594 -1.71 -31.30 11.40
C LEU A 594 -2.22 -30.62 10.12
N MET A 595 -3.02 -29.56 10.26
CA MET A 595 -3.60 -28.84 9.13
C MET A 595 -2.50 -28.19 8.27
N ALA A 596 -1.48 -27.58 8.89
CA ALA A 596 -0.32 -27.04 8.18
C ALA A 596 0.47 -28.13 7.44
N GLN A 597 0.73 -29.28 8.10
CA GLN A 597 1.42 -30.42 7.49
C GLN A 597 0.67 -30.95 6.26
N LYS A 598 -0.66 -31.02 6.33
CA LYS A 598 -1.51 -31.57 5.28
C LYS A 598 -1.97 -30.54 4.24
N LYS A 599 -1.71 -29.25 4.47
CA LYS A 599 -2.25 -28.11 3.70
C LYS A 599 -3.79 -28.08 3.71
N ILE A 600 -4.36 -28.23 4.90
CA ILE A 600 -5.82 -28.14 5.13
C ILE A 600 -6.14 -26.69 5.52
N SER A 601 -6.97 -26.05 4.71
CA SER A 601 -7.45 -24.68 4.95
C SER A 601 -8.44 -24.63 6.10
N TRP A 602 -8.51 -23.50 6.81
CA TRP A 602 -9.38 -23.37 7.98
C TRP A 602 -9.93 -21.97 8.24
N THR A 603 -11.09 -21.92 8.90
CA THR A 603 -11.71 -20.68 9.43
C THR A 603 -12.14 -20.87 10.89
N SER A 604 -11.68 -19.98 11.78
CA SER A 604 -11.97 -20.06 13.21
C SER A 604 -13.31 -19.40 13.59
N TRP A 605 -14.01 -19.99 14.56
CA TRP A 605 -15.26 -19.49 15.13
C TRP A 605 -15.00 -18.71 16.43
N ASN A 606 -15.30 -17.40 16.54
CA ASN A 606 -15.84 -16.52 15.50
C ASN A 606 -15.48 -15.02 15.69
N TYR A 607 -15.62 -14.26 14.61
CA TYR A 607 -15.33 -12.83 14.47
C TYR A 607 -16.46 -11.94 15.01
N SER A 608 -16.73 -12.03 16.31
CA SER A 608 -17.72 -11.19 17.01
C SER A 608 -17.27 -10.80 18.42
N ASP A 609 -18.09 -9.97 19.06
CA ASP A 609 -17.97 -9.62 20.48
C ASP A 609 -19.00 -10.33 21.38
N ASP A 610 -19.56 -11.46 20.94
CA ASP A 610 -20.42 -12.32 21.76
C ASP A 610 -19.76 -12.67 23.11
N PHE A 611 -20.55 -12.92 24.15
CA PHE A 611 -20.01 -13.11 25.49
C PHE A 611 -19.17 -14.40 25.64
N ARG A 612 -19.36 -15.40 24.78
CA ARG A 612 -18.69 -16.70 24.88
C ARG A 612 -17.19 -16.57 24.63
N SER A 613 -16.43 -17.51 25.19
CA SER A 613 -14.97 -17.51 25.09
C SER A 613 -14.42 -17.69 23.66
N GLY A 614 -15.21 -18.27 22.76
CA GLY A 614 -14.88 -18.43 21.34
C GLY A 614 -14.93 -17.15 20.51
N ALA A 615 -15.77 -16.19 20.88
CA ALA A 615 -15.83 -14.92 20.18
C ALA A 615 -14.52 -14.14 20.41
N VAL A 616 -13.89 -13.67 19.33
CA VAL A 616 -12.53 -13.13 19.40
C VAL A 616 -12.44 -11.76 20.06
N PHE A 617 -13.52 -10.96 20.06
CA PHE A 617 -13.54 -9.63 20.65
C PHE A 617 -14.20 -9.60 22.01
N ARG A 618 -13.80 -8.68 22.88
CA ARG A 618 -14.48 -8.42 24.16
C ARG A 618 -15.80 -7.68 23.91
N PRO A 619 -16.88 -7.97 24.67
CA PRO A 619 -18.17 -7.30 24.51
C PRO A 619 -18.05 -5.77 24.47
N GLY A 620 -18.71 -5.14 23.50
CA GLY A 620 -18.69 -3.69 23.29
C GLY A 620 -17.67 -3.24 22.23
N THR A 621 -16.80 -4.12 21.75
CA THR A 621 -15.84 -3.80 20.69
C THR A 621 -16.55 -3.46 19.39
N CYS A 622 -17.58 -4.22 19.00
CA CYS A 622 -18.28 -3.98 17.74
C CYS A 622 -19.10 -2.69 17.79
N ALA A 623 -19.81 -2.44 18.90
CA ALA A 623 -20.53 -1.19 19.12
C ALA A 623 -19.61 0.05 19.13
N SER A 624 -18.34 -0.12 19.50
CA SER A 624 -17.32 0.94 19.49
C SER A 624 -16.57 1.04 18.15
N ASN A 625 -16.89 0.17 17.19
CA ASN A 625 -16.20 0.01 15.90
C ASN A 625 -14.67 -0.15 16.07
N GLY A 626 -14.28 -1.04 17.00
CA GLY A 626 -12.89 -1.37 17.32
C GLY A 626 -12.38 -0.72 18.62
N PRO A 627 -11.05 -0.65 18.83
CA PRO A 627 -10.01 -1.25 18.00
C PRO A 627 -10.12 -2.78 17.90
N TRP A 628 -9.70 -3.34 16.76
CA TRP A 628 -9.85 -4.76 16.39
C TRP A 628 -8.63 -5.62 16.73
N SER A 629 -7.77 -5.12 17.61
CA SER A 629 -6.53 -5.77 18.02
C SER A 629 -6.17 -5.41 19.47
N GLY A 630 -5.07 -5.97 19.97
CA GLY A 630 -4.54 -5.65 21.29
C GLY A 630 -5.49 -5.99 22.45
N GLY A 631 -5.76 -4.99 23.30
CA GLY A 631 -6.52 -5.16 24.55
C GLY A 631 -7.99 -5.56 24.37
N ASN A 632 -8.55 -5.40 23.17
CA ASN A 632 -9.93 -5.76 22.85
C ASN A 632 -10.11 -7.22 22.43
N LEU A 633 -9.02 -7.95 22.24
CA LEU A 633 -9.10 -9.38 21.96
C LEU A 633 -9.35 -10.18 23.24
N LYS A 634 -10.18 -11.22 23.14
CA LYS A 634 -10.20 -12.33 24.10
C LYS A 634 -8.96 -13.20 23.90
N SER A 635 -8.72 -14.13 24.83
CA SER A 635 -7.58 -15.07 24.72
C SER A 635 -7.63 -15.90 23.44
N ALA A 636 -8.81 -16.37 23.02
CA ALA A 636 -8.97 -17.07 21.75
C ALA A 636 -8.62 -16.16 20.55
N GLY A 637 -9.08 -14.90 20.56
CA GLY A 637 -8.78 -13.91 19.53
C GLY A 637 -7.29 -13.59 19.40
N GLN A 638 -6.60 -13.39 20.53
CA GLN A 638 -5.15 -13.18 20.54
C GLN A 638 -4.40 -14.37 19.94
N TRP A 639 -4.83 -15.59 20.32
CA TRP A 639 -4.19 -16.82 19.87
C TRP A 639 -4.41 -17.07 18.38
N VAL A 640 -5.64 -16.94 17.87
CA VAL A 640 -5.92 -17.20 16.46
C VAL A 640 -5.31 -16.12 15.55
N ARG A 641 -5.30 -14.85 15.96
CA ARG A 641 -4.59 -13.79 15.23
C ARG A 641 -3.12 -14.14 15.04
N ASP A 642 -2.44 -14.63 16.09
CA ASP A 642 -1.07 -15.12 15.98
C ASP A 642 -0.94 -16.27 14.97
N LYS A 643 -1.90 -17.21 14.91
CA LYS A 643 -1.84 -18.34 13.96
C LYS A 643 -2.16 -17.98 12.51
N ILE A 644 -2.90 -16.89 12.30
CA ILE A 644 -3.07 -16.32 10.97
C ILE A 644 -1.77 -15.63 10.55
N GLN A 645 -1.15 -14.83 11.43
CA GLN A 645 0.09 -14.12 11.10
C GLN A 645 1.33 -15.04 11.00
N ASN A 646 1.36 -16.14 11.76
CA ASN A 646 2.56 -16.93 11.97
C ASN A 646 2.33 -18.44 11.73
N PRO A 647 3.13 -19.08 10.85
CA PRO A 647 4.09 -18.44 9.93
C PRO A 647 3.37 -17.53 8.92
N PRO A 648 4.06 -16.57 8.28
CA PRO A 648 3.50 -15.83 7.16
C PRO A 648 3.09 -16.78 6.03
N ASP A 649 2.14 -16.35 5.19
CA ASP A 649 1.77 -17.15 4.04
C ASP A 649 2.95 -17.39 3.12
N ASN A 650 3.05 -18.65 2.71
CA ASN A 650 4.04 -19.10 1.74
C ASN A 650 3.28 -19.69 0.55
N PHE A 651 2.47 -18.84 -0.07
CA PHE A 651 1.75 -19.19 -1.27
C PHE A 651 2.76 -19.41 -2.40
N PRO A 652 2.76 -20.58 -3.02
CA PRO A 652 3.71 -20.87 -4.06
C PRO A 652 3.33 -20.06 -5.31
N THR A 653 4.29 -19.28 -5.80
CA THR A 653 4.22 -18.56 -7.07
C THR A 653 4.86 -19.41 -8.17
N ARG A 654 4.75 -18.98 -9.44
CA ARG A 654 5.23 -19.74 -10.60
C ARG A 654 6.71 -20.09 -10.56
#